data_AF-A0A5C8KMZ1-F1
#
_entry.id   AF-A0A5C8KMZ1-F1
#
_cell.length_a   1.000
_cell.length_b   1.000
_cell.length_c   1.000
_cell.angle_alpha   90.00
_cell.angle_beta   90.00
_cell.angle_gamma   90.00
#
_symmetry.space_group_name_H-M   'P 1'
#
loop_
_entity.id
_entity.type
_entity.pdbx_description
1 polymer ?
#
loop_
_entity_poly.entity_id
_entity_poly.type
_entity_poly.pdbx_seq_one_letter_code
_entity_poly.pdbx_strand_id
1 'polypeptide(L)'
;MRAPELQAELAAARLSLDSVGIELVAHIDDVPLAAEYEQALAMALREGVTNVIRHAGARRVDVRLHRNAGETVLEVADDGCGGVDGDGNGLAGMRERLAEFGGRLELGSPRGAGTCLRLHLPGDGPRNRPVRGSPHDSCARRGGPGHDPRRVGGPARPGAGHRGGGRGGRWRRGLVGAAGAPARRAGDRHRDARHLRARAGGSRPVHHAIHAGGGGDNVRARGLPAAGAGVRRPWLPAQGCPVGRAGRRPAPRARRWARDRPAPGRRGLGRGRSAHRPRARGVAPGRRGRKRRGHRRAPAPQPGHGAQLPVRGDRQAGRGQPHRGLPAGAPQGVAVGRAQAPRCAAARRLWENTGLSPPCPAPLKKSDFNYALPPELIAQVPLAERSASRMLVVPPPPEAFADVHVRDLVEHLQPGDLLVFNDTRVIPARLFGAKDSGGRVEILIERLLAENEARAQLGVSKKPKPGGRIMLDAGGEAEVLGRDGEFFHLRFHPCAEHGDDSLEKLLLRAGRLPLPPYIQREPGADDRERYQTVFARETGAVAAPTAGLHFDEALLARLAGRGIEFGHITLHVGAGTFQPMRADSVHEHRMHSEWLNVGAGLVDKVRRTRAAGHRVVAVGTTVVRALESAMRDGELQPFAGETQIFIFPGYRIRSVDLLLTNFHLPESTLLMLVSAFAGRERILKAYRHAVAQRYRFFSYGDAMLLHPAKA
;
A
#
# COMPACT_ATOMS: atom_id res chain seq x y z
N MET A 1 -2.53 -12.02 40.42
CA MET A 1 -1.58 -11.57 39.38
C MET A 1 -2.41 -11.27 38.15
N ARG A 2 -2.57 -10.00 37.78
CA ARG A 2 -3.45 -9.56 36.67
C ARG A 2 -2.86 -10.03 35.33
N ALA A 3 -3.70 -10.22 34.30
CA ALA A 3 -3.20 -10.38 32.95
C ALA A 3 -2.68 -9.00 32.44
N PRO A 4 -1.94 -8.95 31.32
CA PRO A 4 -1.24 -7.73 30.93
C PRO A 4 -2.13 -6.71 30.19
N GLU A 5 -3.35 -7.05 29.79
CA GLU A 5 -4.06 -6.34 28.72
C GLU A 5 -4.81 -5.10 29.21
N LEU A 6 -5.62 -5.19 30.28
CA LEU A 6 -6.30 -4.00 30.83
C LEU A 6 -5.32 -3.03 31.48
N GLN A 7 -4.21 -3.53 32.06
CA GLN A 7 -3.14 -2.67 32.57
C GLN A 7 -2.34 -1.99 31.44
N ALA A 8 -2.11 -2.67 30.31
CA ALA A 8 -1.52 -2.06 29.12
C ALA A 8 -2.44 -1.00 28.50
N GLU A 9 -3.75 -1.24 28.41
CA GLU A 9 -4.70 -0.22 27.92
C GLU A 9 -4.85 0.97 28.87
N LEU A 10 -4.78 0.79 30.19
CA LEU A 10 -4.71 1.91 31.14
C LEU A 10 -3.44 2.76 30.92
N ALA A 11 -2.30 2.13 30.62
CA ALA A 11 -1.06 2.83 30.29
C ALA A 11 -1.09 3.50 28.90
N ALA A 12 -1.77 2.91 27.92
CA ALA A 12 -1.99 3.50 26.59
C ALA A 12 -2.98 4.68 26.65
N ALA A 13 -4.05 4.55 27.43
CA ALA A 13 -5.03 5.60 27.70
C ALA A 13 -4.38 6.80 28.39
N ARG A 14 -3.55 6.57 29.41
CA ARG A 14 -2.70 7.57 30.08
C ARG A 14 -1.94 8.41 29.05
N LEU A 15 -1.06 7.76 28.27
CA LEU A 15 -0.23 8.42 27.26
C LEU A 15 -1.03 9.14 26.18
N SER A 16 -2.22 8.64 25.84
CA SER A 16 -3.12 9.26 24.86
C SER A 16 -3.76 10.54 25.40
N LEU A 17 -4.27 10.52 26.64
CA LEU A 17 -4.89 11.67 27.30
C LEU A 17 -3.85 12.74 27.67
N ASP A 18 -2.70 12.32 28.22
CA ASP A 18 -1.58 13.20 28.54
C ASP A 18 -1.11 13.97 27.27
N SER A 19 -1.15 13.33 26.10
CA SER A 19 -0.71 13.94 24.82
C SER A 19 -1.60 15.09 24.31
N VAL A 20 -2.84 15.19 24.81
CA VAL A 20 -3.78 16.28 24.53
C VAL A 20 -4.07 17.15 25.76
N GLY A 21 -3.33 16.95 26.86
CA GLY A 21 -3.45 17.77 28.08
C GLY A 21 -4.65 17.43 28.98
N ILE A 22 -5.14 16.20 28.92
CA ILE A 22 -6.27 15.71 29.73
C ILE A 22 -5.73 14.82 30.86
N GLU A 23 -6.06 15.12 32.12
CA GLU A 23 -5.65 14.33 33.27
C GLU A 23 -6.44 13.02 33.37
N LEU A 24 -5.77 11.87 33.39
CA LEU A 24 -6.39 10.60 33.78
C LEU A 24 -6.24 10.35 35.29
N VAL A 25 -7.32 9.95 35.96
CA VAL A 25 -7.32 9.49 37.36
C VAL A 25 -7.88 8.07 37.40
N ALA A 26 -7.14 7.13 37.98
CA ALA A 26 -7.45 5.70 37.87
C ALA A 26 -7.49 5.01 39.25
N HIS A 27 -8.64 4.44 39.61
CA HIS A 27 -8.85 3.69 40.85
C HIS A 27 -9.25 2.25 40.49
N ILE A 28 -8.31 1.30 40.60
CA ILE A 28 -8.48 -0.06 40.04
C ILE A 28 -8.28 -1.11 41.13
N ASP A 29 -9.38 -1.48 41.79
CA ASP A 29 -9.43 -2.53 42.81
C ASP A 29 -8.83 -3.85 42.31
N ASP A 30 -8.31 -4.69 43.21
CA ASP A 30 -7.76 -6.01 42.84
C ASP A 30 -8.86 -7.07 42.67
N VAL A 31 -9.75 -6.79 41.71
CA VAL A 31 -10.81 -7.70 41.29
C VAL A 31 -10.23 -8.78 40.37
N PRO A 32 -10.39 -10.09 40.68
CA PRO A 32 -10.05 -11.14 39.73
C PRO A 32 -11.02 -11.11 38.53
N LEU A 33 -10.45 -11.11 37.33
CA LEU A 33 -11.17 -11.10 36.05
C LEU A 33 -10.88 -12.38 35.25
N ALA A 34 -11.85 -12.80 34.44
CA ALA A 34 -11.62 -13.73 33.34
C ALA A 34 -10.95 -12.98 32.16
N ALA A 35 -10.16 -13.68 31.33
CA ALA A 35 -9.40 -13.03 30.24
C ALA A 35 -10.32 -12.36 29.20
N GLU A 36 -11.47 -12.99 28.91
CA GLU A 36 -12.50 -12.48 28.01
C GLU A 36 -13.13 -11.17 28.54
N TYR A 37 -13.27 -11.07 29.86
CA TYR A 37 -13.76 -9.85 30.52
C TYR A 37 -12.68 -8.77 30.55
N GLU A 38 -11.42 -9.13 30.80
CA GLU A 38 -10.31 -8.20 30.72
C GLU A 38 -10.22 -7.58 29.31
N GLN A 39 -10.39 -8.38 28.26
CA GLN A 39 -10.46 -7.92 26.86
C GLN A 39 -11.66 -7.02 26.56
N ALA A 40 -12.87 -7.37 27.03
CA ALA A 40 -14.06 -6.56 26.84
C ALA A 40 -13.92 -5.18 27.52
N LEU A 41 -13.41 -5.15 28.75
CA LEU A 41 -13.17 -3.92 29.51
C LEU A 41 -12.03 -3.09 28.92
N ALA A 42 -10.93 -3.72 28.50
CA ALA A 42 -9.79 -3.07 27.87
C ALA A 42 -10.18 -2.39 26.55
N MET A 43 -11.00 -3.05 25.73
CA MET A 43 -11.52 -2.47 24.49
C MET A 43 -12.48 -1.31 24.75
N ALA A 44 -13.37 -1.43 25.74
CA ALA A 44 -14.31 -0.36 26.06
C ALA A 44 -13.62 0.86 26.69
N LEU A 45 -12.58 0.66 27.49
CA LEU A 45 -11.71 1.73 27.97
C LEU A 45 -11.07 2.48 26.79
N ARG A 46 -10.50 1.77 25.82
CA ARG A 46 -9.91 2.36 24.61
C ARG A 46 -10.92 3.16 23.79
N GLU A 47 -12.13 2.64 23.61
CA GLU A 47 -13.21 3.31 22.89
C GLU A 47 -13.72 4.55 23.66
N GLY A 48 -13.94 4.44 24.97
CA GLY A 48 -14.33 5.57 25.83
C GLY A 48 -13.30 6.70 25.76
N VAL A 49 -12.02 6.40 25.99
CA VAL A 49 -10.91 7.37 25.91
C VAL A 49 -10.80 8.00 24.51
N THR A 50 -10.99 7.21 23.45
CA THR A 50 -11.01 7.73 22.07
C THR A 50 -12.15 8.74 21.85
N ASN A 51 -13.32 8.49 22.44
CA ASN A 51 -14.46 9.41 22.36
C ASN A 51 -14.25 10.68 23.20
N VAL A 52 -13.63 10.60 24.39
CA VAL A 52 -13.25 11.79 25.18
C VAL A 52 -12.33 12.70 24.37
N ILE A 53 -11.23 12.15 23.84
CA ILE A 53 -10.21 12.89 23.09
C ILE A 53 -10.80 13.58 21.84
N ARG A 54 -11.79 12.96 21.18
CA ARG A 54 -12.40 13.47 19.94
C ARG A 54 -13.56 14.43 20.16
N HIS A 55 -14.32 14.30 21.25
CA HIS A 55 -15.67 14.87 21.34
C HIS A 55 -15.96 15.62 22.66
N ALA A 56 -15.38 15.21 23.78
CA ALA A 56 -15.77 15.76 25.09
C ALA A 56 -15.23 17.18 25.35
N GLY A 57 -14.03 17.50 24.89
CA GLY A 57 -13.34 18.75 25.28
C GLY A 57 -13.04 18.81 26.80
N ALA A 58 -12.97 17.64 27.43
CA ALA A 58 -12.69 17.44 28.84
C ALA A 58 -11.27 17.93 29.22
N ARG A 59 -11.07 18.14 30.52
CA ARG A 59 -9.77 18.37 31.17
C ARG A 59 -9.35 17.18 32.02
N ARG A 60 -10.30 16.33 32.42
CA ARG A 60 -10.09 15.18 33.29
C ARG A 60 -10.94 13.97 32.87
N VAL A 61 -10.40 12.77 33.11
CA VAL A 61 -11.09 11.48 33.01
C VAL A 61 -10.88 10.70 34.30
N ASP A 62 -11.95 10.27 34.97
CA ASP A 62 -11.93 9.29 36.06
C ASP A 62 -12.24 7.90 35.51
N VAL A 63 -11.39 6.92 35.80
CA VAL A 63 -11.61 5.49 35.50
C VAL A 63 -11.62 4.70 36.79
N ARG A 64 -12.69 3.95 37.06
CA ARG A 64 -12.86 3.18 38.30
C ARG A 64 -13.26 1.74 38.01
N LEU A 65 -12.45 0.77 38.42
CA LEU A 65 -12.80 -0.65 38.40
C LEU A 65 -13.03 -1.12 39.84
N HIS A 66 -14.23 -1.63 40.11
CA HIS A 66 -14.62 -2.12 41.44
C HIS A 66 -15.56 -3.34 41.32
N ARG A 67 -15.82 -4.03 42.44
CA ARG A 67 -16.81 -5.12 42.51
C ARG A 67 -17.94 -4.73 43.47
N ASN A 68 -19.18 -4.77 43.01
CA ASN A 68 -20.37 -4.37 43.76
C ASN A 68 -21.49 -5.41 43.60
N ALA A 69 -22.09 -5.84 44.71
CA ALA A 69 -23.27 -6.73 44.73
C ALA A 69 -23.18 -8.04 43.90
N GLY A 70 -21.98 -8.52 43.57
CA GLY A 70 -21.78 -9.68 42.69
C GLY A 70 -21.61 -9.33 41.21
N GLU A 71 -21.45 -8.06 40.85
CA GLU A 71 -21.02 -7.57 39.53
C GLU A 71 -19.60 -6.98 39.60
N THR A 72 -18.83 -7.14 38.54
CA THR A 72 -17.65 -6.31 38.25
C THR A 72 -18.12 -5.07 37.49
N VAL A 73 -17.73 -3.88 37.94
CA VAL A 73 -18.15 -2.60 37.35
C VAL A 73 -16.92 -1.80 36.93
N LEU A 74 -16.86 -1.41 35.66
CA LEU A 74 -15.92 -0.40 35.15
C LEU A 74 -16.68 0.88 34.84
N GLU A 75 -16.32 1.96 35.52
CA GLU A 75 -16.75 3.33 35.24
C GLU A 75 -15.66 4.07 34.46
N VAL A 76 -16.04 4.78 33.40
CA VAL A 76 -15.20 5.74 32.66
C VAL A 76 -16.01 7.03 32.55
N ALA A 77 -15.55 8.09 33.22
CA ALA A 77 -16.23 9.38 33.28
C ALA A 77 -15.30 10.53 32.88
N ASP A 78 -15.82 11.52 32.14
CA ASP A 78 -15.13 12.76 31.79
C ASP A 78 -15.83 14.00 32.38
N ASP A 79 -15.14 15.14 32.44
CA ASP A 79 -15.67 16.44 32.88
C ASP A 79 -16.06 17.38 31.71
N GLY A 80 -16.29 16.83 30.51
CA GLY A 80 -16.47 17.56 29.27
C GLY A 80 -17.90 18.07 28.98
N CYS A 81 -18.16 18.30 27.70
CA CYS A 81 -19.38 18.92 27.20
C CYS A 81 -20.67 18.09 27.38
N GLY A 82 -20.55 16.77 27.52
CA GLY A 82 -21.68 15.84 27.61
C GLY A 82 -22.63 15.89 26.40
N GLY A 83 -23.85 15.40 26.56
CA GLY A 83 -24.88 15.40 25.51
C GLY A 83 -24.73 14.31 24.45
N VAL A 84 -24.06 13.20 24.77
CA VAL A 84 -23.95 12.01 23.90
C VAL A 84 -25.27 11.26 23.88
N ASP A 85 -25.92 11.23 22.71
CA ASP A 85 -27.13 10.43 22.47
C ASP A 85 -26.81 8.93 22.42
N GLY A 86 -27.75 8.10 22.89
CA GLY A 86 -27.52 6.69 23.20
C GLY A 86 -27.24 5.76 22.01
N ASP A 87 -27.38 6.23 20.77
CA ASP A 87 -27.44 5.41 19.54
C ASP A 87 -26.17 5.42 18.70
N GLY A 88 -25.06 5.98 19.21
CA GLY A 88 -23.77 5.99 18.51
C GLY A 88 -23.20 4.58 18.28
N ASN A 89 -22.66 4.32 17.08
CA ASN A 89 -22.13 3.01 16.68
C ASN A 89 -21.12 2.38 17.67
N GLY A 90 -20.28 3.20 18.31
CA GLY A 90 -19.34 2.74 19.35
C GLY A 90 -20.05 2.21 20.61
N LEU A 91 -21.11 2.91 21.06
CA LEU A 91 -21.95 2.47 22.18
C LEU A 91 -22.71 1.19 21.85
N ALA A 92 -23.24 1.07 20.62
CA ALA A 92 -23.90 -0.15 20.15
C ALA A 92 -22.92 -1.35 20.15
N GLY A 93 -21.73 -1.19 19.56
CA GLY A 93 -20.69 -2.23 19.51
C GLY A 93 -20.02 -2.53 20.86
N MET A 94 -20.20 -1.69 21.88
CA MET A 94 -19.87 -2.01 23.28
C MET A 94 -21.00 -2.78 23.97
N ARG A 95 -22.26 -2.36 23.79
CA ARG A 95 -23.44 -3.09 24.34
C ARG A 95 -23.52 -4.52 23.84
N GLU A 96 -23.32 -4.75 22.53
CA GLU A 96 -23.39 -6.07 21.92
C GLU A 96 -22.37 -7.04 22.55
N ARG A 97 -21.10 -6.65 22.64
CA ARG A 97 -20.02 -7.48 23.23
C ARG A 97 -20.14 -7.65 24.75
N LEU A 98 -20.72 -6.70 25.47
CA LEU A 98 -21.05 -6.93 26.89
C LEU A 98 -22.22 -7.92 27.03
N ALA A 99 -23.22 -7.85 26.15
CA ALA A 99 -24.37 -8.76 26.15
C ALA A 99 -24.01 -10.22 25.82
N GLU A 100 -22.95 -10.48 25.03
CA GLU A 100 -22.37 -11.82 24.86
C GLU A 100 -22.01 -12.48 26.21
N PHE A 101 -21.57 -11.67 27.17
CA PHE A 101 -21.18 -12.08 28.52
C PHE A 101 -22.29 -11.94 29.57
N GLY A 102 -23.50 -11.52 29.18
CA GLY A 102 -24.60 -11.19 30.10
C GLY A 102 -24.43 -9.85 30.84
N GLY A 103 -23.50 -9.01 30.40
CA GLY A 103 -23.27 -7.66 30.92
C GLY A 103 -24.15 -6.59 30.27
N ARG A 104 -24.01 -5.34 30.75
CA ARG A 104 -24.72 -4.15 30.23
C ARG A 104 -23.83 -2.91 30.22
N LEU A 105 -24.17 -1.94 29.38
CA LEU A 105 -23.60 -0.59 29.37
C LEU A 105 -24.68 0.44 29.72
N GLU A 106 -24.47 1.14 30.83
CA GLU A 106 -25.22 2.33 31.23
C GLU A 106 -24.46 3.58 30.74
N LEU A 107 -25.22 4.61 30.32
CA LEU A 107 -24.71 5.89 29.81
C LEU A 107 -25.43 7.02 30.52
N GLY A 108 -24.68 7.92 31.17
CA GLY A 108 -25.16 9.23 31.59
C GLY A 108 -24.35 10.32 30.92
N SER A 109 -24.96 11.15 30.08
CA SER A 109 -24.26 12.26 29.39
C SER A 109 -25.05 13.57 29.48
N PRO A 110 -25.24 14.14 30.69
CA PRO A 110 -25.89 15.45 30.85
C PRO A 110 -25.08 16.56 30.16
N ARG A 111 -25.72 17.36 29.31
CA ARG A 111 -25.08 18.50 28.64
C ARG A 111 -24.49 19.48 29.66
N GLY A 112 -23.21 19.78 29.53
CA GLY A 112 -22.45 20.66 30.42
C GLY A 112 -21.92 20.01 31.70
N ALA A 113 -22.07 18.69 31.87
CA ALA A 113 -21.61 17.95 33.04
C ALA A 113 -21.01 16.57 32.69
N GLY A 114 -20.28 16.51 31.56
CA GLY A 114 -19.50 15.34 31.16
C GLY A 114 -20.28 14.14 30.60
N THR A 115 -19.54 13.08 30.31
CA THR A 115 -20.09 11.75 29.98
C THR A 115 -19.57 10.71 30.95
N CYS A 116 -20.45 9.83 31.44
CA CYS A 116 -20.15 8.68 32.28
C CYS A 116 -20.66 7.40 31.59
N LEU A 117 -19.74 6.49 31.31
CA LEU A 117 -19.98 5.12 30.86
C LEU A 117 -19.81 4.18 32.06
N ARG A 118 -20.84 3.38 32.37
CA ARG A 118 -20.76 2.33 33.39
C ARG A 118 -21.02 0.97 32.79
N LEU A 119 -20.00 0.11 32.83
CA LEU A 119 -20.00 -1.23 32.27
C LEU A 119 -20.13 -2.24 33.41
N HIS A 120 -21.12 -3.10 33.32
CA HIS A 120 -21.42 -4.12 34.33
C HIS A 120 -21.23 -5.51 33.74
N LEU A 121 -20.51 -6.39 34.43
CA LEU A 121 -20.26 -7.79 34.07
C LEU A 121 -20.55 -8.72 35.27
N PRO A 122 -21.16 -9.90 35.08
CA PRO A 122 -21.44 -10.84 36.18
C PRO A 122 -20.18 -11.30 36.93
N GLY A 123 -20.16 -11.24 38.26
CA GLY A 123 -18.96 -11.51 39.07
C GLY A 123 -18.44 -12.94 39.09
N ASP A 124 -19.23 -13.89 38.56
CA ASP A 124 -18.90 -15.33 38.45
C ASP A 124 -18.10 -15.68 37.18
N GLY A 125 -17.98 -14.76 36.22
CA GLY A 125 -17.39 -15.02 34.90
C GLY A 125 -18.37 -15.57 33.85
N PRO A 126 -17.90 -15.77 32.60
CA PRO A 126 -18.75 -16.09 31.46
C PRO A 126 -19.37 -17.49 31.56
N ARG A 127 -20.70 -17.55 31.70
CA ARG A 127 -21.46 -18.81 31.75
C ARG A 127 -21.59 -19.41 30.35
N ASN A 128 -20.72 -20.38 30.05
CA ASN A 128 -20.56 -21.00 28.74
C ASN A 128 -21.90 -21.52 28.15
N ARG A 129 -22.23 -21.09 26.93
CA ARG A 129 -23.48 -21.38 26.22
C ARG A 129 -23.18 -22.23 24.98
N PRO A 130 -23.84 -23.38 24.77
CA PRO A 130 -23.52 -24.27 23.65
C PRO A 130 -23.84 -23.64 22.30
N VAL A 131 -22.85 -23.60 21.41
CA VAL A 131 -22.95 -23.04 20.05
C VAL A 131 -23.88 -23.89 19.18
N ARG A 132 -24.74 -23.25 18.37
CA ARG A 132 -25.59 -23.94 17.40
C ARG A 132 -24.74 -24.43 16.22
N GLY A 133 -24.78 -25.74 15.94
CA GLY A 133 -23.96 -26.36 14.89
C GLY A 133 -24.45 -26.10 13.46
N SER A 134 -23.49 -26.03 12.53
CA SER A 134 -23.72 -25.90 11.09
C SER A 134 -24.08 -27.25 10.42
N PRO A 135 -24.96 -27.28 9.40
CA PRO A 135 -25.51 -28.53 8.88
C PRO A 135 -24.75 -29.12 7.68
N HIS A 136 -23.58 -29.74 7.90
CA HIS A 136 -22.91 -30.57 6.88
C HIS A 136 -22.07 -31.71 7.48
N ASP A 137 -22.68 -32.86 7.74
CA ASP A 137 -22.12 -34.17 7.33
C ASP A 137 -23.15 -35.29 7.48
N SER A 138 -23.46 -36.02 6.39
CA SER A 138 -24.46 -37.10 6.43
C SER A 138 -24.34 -38.13 5.29
N CYS A 139 -23.12 -38.64 5.04
CA CYS A 139 -22.95 -39.79 4.13
C CYS A 139 -21.87 -40.79 4.58
N ALA A 140 -22.25 -41.75 5.43
CA ALA A 140 -21.96 -43.18 5.25
C ALA A 140 -22.28 -44.04 6.50
N ARG A 141 -23.32 -44.88 6.42
CA ARG A 141 -23.21 -46.37 6.43
C ARG A 141 -24.60 -47.02 6.38
N ARG A 142 -24.70 -48.14 5.67
CA ARG A 142 -25.83 -49.08 5.74
C ARG A 142 -25.42 -50.26 6.63
N GLY A 143 -26.35 -50.82 7.39
CA GLY A 143 -26.16 -52.07 8.14
C GLY A 143 -27.03 -52.16 9.40
N GLY A 144 -28.06 -52.99 9.34
CA GLY A 144 -28.70 -53.60 10.52
C GLY A 144 -28.56 -55.13 10.44
N PRO A 145 -29.38 -55.95 11.13
CA PRO A 145 -30.49 -55.59 12.02
C PRO A 145 -30.51 -56.34 13.38
N GLY A 146 -31.55 -56.11 14.21
CA GLY A 146 -31.94 -56.94 15.37
C GLY A 146 -31.35 -56.48 16.70
N HIS A 147 -32.13 -56.17 17.75
CA HIS A 147 -33.19 -57.02 18.31
C HIS A 147 -34.26 -56.20 19.09
N ASP A 148 -35.51 -56.68 19.13
CA ASP A 148 -36.51 -56.35 20.17
C ASP A 148 -36.35 -57.34 21.35
N PRO A 149 -36.57 -56.90 22.61
CA PRO A 149 -37.84 -57.30 23.26
C PRO A 149 -38.46 -56.29 24.24
N ARG A 150 -39.71 -55.88 23.94
CA ARG A 150 -40.84 -55.71 24.90
C ARG A 150 -40.78 -54.44 25.81
N ARG A 151 -41.87 -53.92 26.40
CA ARG A 151 -43.27 -54.39 26.55
C ARG A 151 -44.24 -53.22 26.83
N VAL A 152 -45.48 -53.31 26.30
CA VAL A 152 -46.79 -52.85 26.86
C VAL A 152 -46.94 -51.43 27.44
N GLY A 153 -48.00 -50.70 27.02
CA GLY A 153 -48.61 -49.62 27.82
C GLY A 153 -49.31 -48.50 27.03
N GLY A 154 -50.62 -48.60 26.81
CA GLY A 154 -51.50 -47.45 26.52
C GLY A 154 -52.41 -47.14 27.73
N PRO A 155 -53.44 -46.27 27.62
CA PRO A 155 -53.94 -45.62 26.41
C PRO A 155 -54.30 -44.11 26.50
N ALA A 156 -54.41 -43.49 25.32
CA ALA A 156 -55.35 -42.45 24.86
C ALA A 156 -56.09 -41.45 25.82
N ARG A 157 -55.92 -40.14 25.49
CA ARG A 157 -56.99 -39.12 25.24
C ARG A 157 -57.87 -38.61 26.44
N PRO A 158 -58.76 -37.61 26.25
CA PRO A 158 -58.65 -36.31 25.53
C PRO A 158 -59.25 -35.10 26.33
N GLY A 159 -59.30 -33.91 25.72
CA GLY A 159 -60.13 -32.75 26.16
C GLY A 159 -59.31 -31.46 26.31
N ALA A 160 -59.59 -30.28 25.74
CA ALA A 160 -60.79 -29.58 25.22
C ALA A 160 -61.54 -28.72 26.25
N GLY A 161 -61.62 -27.40 25.99
CA GLY A 161 -62.22 -26.37 26.85
C GLY A 161 -61.38 -25.10 26.95
N HIS A 162 -61.69 -23.88 26.48
CA HIS A 162 -62.61 -23.29 25.48
C HIS A 162 -63.21 -21.97 26.05
N ARG A 163 -63.10 -20.85 25.30
CA ARG A 163 -63.59 -19.47 25.63
C ARG A 163 -62.76 -18.73 26.70
N GLY A 164 -62.61 -17.40 26.69
CA GLY A 164 -62.99 -16.31 25.77
C GLY A 164 -62.48 -14.95 26.33
N GLY A 165 -62.58 -13.76 25.70
CA GLY A 165 -63.01 -13.39 24.34
C GLY A 165 -63.25 -11.87 24.18
N GLY A 166 -62.94 -11.29 23.00
CA GLY A 166 -63.25 -9.89 22.63
C GLY A 166 -62.10 -8.88 22.83
N ARG A 167 -62.05 -7.71 22.15
CA ARG A 167 -62.90 -7.17 21.04
C ARG A 167 -62.10 -6.23 20.10
N GLY A 168 -62.37 -6.31 18.79
CA GLY A 168 -62.14 -5.25 17.77
C GLY A 168 -60.71 -5.09 17.23
N GLY A 169 -60.46 -4.77 15.94
CA GLY A 169 -61.32 -4.71 14.75
C GLY A 169 -60.45 -4.71 13.46
N ARG A 170 -60.78 -5.50 12.42
CA ARG A 170 -61.43 -5.06 11.14
C ARG A 170 -60.67 -3.90 10.42
N TRP A 171 -60.18 -4.01 9.17
CA TRP A 171 -60.53 -4.85 7.99
C TRP A 171 -59.28 -5.20 7.12
N ARG A 172 -59.23 -6.38 6.43
CA ARG A 172 -59.20 -6.67 4.96
C ARG A 172 -58.26 -5.81 4.06
N ARG A 173 -57.66 -6.24 2.94
CA ARG A 173 -57.77 -7.41 1.98
C ARG A 173 -56.40 -7.47 1.21
N GLY A 174 -55.90 -8.48 0.48
CA GLY A 174 -56.20 -9.88 0.09
C GLY A 174 -54.86 -10.53 -0.41
N LEU A 175 -54.69 -11.74 -0.95
CA LEU A 175 -55.56 -12.80 -1.52
C LEU A 175 -56.22 -12.42 -2.86
N VAL A 176 -56.09 -13.14 -4.00
CA VAL A 176 -55.51 -14.47 -4.43
C VAL A 176 -54.99 -14.28 -5.89
N GLY A 177 -54.09 -15.03 -6.56
CA GLY A 177 -53.31 -16.30 -6.44
C GLY A 177 -52.56 -16.51 -7.79
N ALA A 178 -52.34 -17.69 -8.41
CA ALA A 178 -52.09 -19.10 -8.02
C ALA A 178 -51.83 -19.94 -9.31
N ALA A 179 -50.84 -20.86 -9.32
CA ALA A 179 -50.60 -21.99 -10.26
C ALA A 179 -50.49 -21.77 -11.80
N GLY A 180 -49.58 -22.51 -12.48
CA GLY A 180 -49.49 -22.53 -13.95
C GLY A 180 -48.35 -23.37 -14.56
N ALA A 181 -48.56 -24.67 -14.77
CA ALA A 181 -47.73 -25.64 -15.53
C ALA A 181 -48.55 -26.93 -15.79
N PRO A 182 -48.13 -27.93 -16.62
CA PRO A 182 -46.95 -28.05 -17.51
C PRO A 182 -47.25 -28.60 -18.94
N ALA A 183 -46.25 -28.61 -19.86
CA ALA A 183 -45.97 -29.62 -20.93
C ALA A 183 -44.92 -29.04 -21.93
N ARG A 184 -43.91 -29.71 -22.54
CA ARG A 184 -43.49 -31.11 -22.87
C ARG A 184 -43.74 -31.58 -24.32
N ARG A 185 -42.67 -31.56 -25.15
CA ARG A 185 -42.15 -32.56 -26.16
C ARG A 185 -40.85 -31.95 -26.76
N ALA A 186 -39.70 -32.61 -27.01
CA ALA A 186 -39.29 -33.96 -27.48
C ALA A 186 -39.37 -34.13 -29.01
N GLY A 187 -38.43 -34.77 -29.75
CA GLY A 187 -37.07 -35.33 -29.45
C GLY A 187 -35.95 -34.60 -30.24
N ASP A 188 -34.79 -35.15 -30.63
CA ASP A 188 -34.13 -36.49 -30.51
C ASP A 188 -32.58 -36.27 -30.61
N ARG A 189 -31.67 -36.89 -29.83
CA ARG A 189 -31.06 -38.27 -29.85
C ARG A 189 -29.90 -38.54 -30.84
N HIS A 190 -28.80 -39.06 -30.27
CA HIS A 190 -27.63 -39.74 -30.89
C HIS A 190 -26.72 -38.88 -31.81
N ARG A 191 -25.42 -39.20 -32.01
CA ARG A 191 -24.64 -40.44 -31.76
C ARG A 191 -23.34 -40.24 -30.95
N ASP A 192 -22.83 -41.35 -30.45
CA ASP A 192 -21.62 -41.50 -29.64
C ASP A 192 -20.29 -41.67 -30.41
N ALA A 193 -19.21 -41.37 -29.69
CA ALA A 193 -17.88 -42.02 -29.72
C ALA A 193 -17.01 -42.07 -31.01
N ARG A 194 -15.74 -41.64 -30.86
CA ARG A 194 -14.57 -42.54 -30.74
C ARG A 194 -13.29 -41.80 -30.32
N HIS A 195 -12.35 -42.51 -29.67
CA HIS A 195 -10.99 -42.04 -29.38
C HIS A 195 -10.04 -42.24 -30.58
N LEU A 196 -8.93 -41.48 -30.64
CA LEU A 196 -7.58 -42.01 -30.86
C LEU A 196 -6.47 -41.00 -30.50
N ARG A 197 -5.19 -41.44 -30.53
CA ARG A 197 -3.99 -40.68 -30.08
C ARG A 197 -2.93 -40.55 -31.20
N ALA A 198 -2.29 -39.38 -31.28
CA ALA A 198 -0.92 -39.15 -31.75
C ALA A 198 -0.45 -37.78 -31.16
N ARG A 199 0.78 -37.46 -30.71
CA ARG A 199 2.17 -37.76 -31.13
C ARG A 199 2.50 -37.29 -32.56
N ALA A 200 3.61 -36.63 -32.86
CA ALA A 200 4.59 -35.88 -32.04
C ALA A 200 5.46 -35.04 -33.00
N GLY A 201 6.13 -33.99 -32.51
CA GLY A 201 7.12 -33.27 -33.32
C GLY A 201 7.66 -32.01 -32.64
N GLY A 202 8.99 -31.88 -32.56
CA GLY A 202 9.65 -30.68 -32.06
C GLY A 202 11.01 -30.51 -32.71
N SER A 203 11.44 -29.27 -32.88
CA SER A 203 12.73 -28.91 -33.49
C SER A 203 13.50 -27.97 -32.55
N ARG A 204 14.82 -28.14 -32.48
CA ARG A 204 15.73 -27.35 -31.63
C ARG A 204 16.40 -26.21 -32.43
N PRO A 205 17.01 -25.21 -31.76
CA PRO A 205 17.41 -23.96 -32.40
C PRO A 205 18.69 -24.09 -33.25
N VAL A 206 18.90 -23.09 -34.10
CA VAL A 206 20.14 -22.88 -34.87
C VAL A 206 20.79 -21.57 -34.39
N HIS A 207 22.07 -21.62 -34.03
CA HIS A 207 22.87 -20.42 -33.81
C HIS A 207 23.22 -19.78 -35.16
N HIS A 208 23.23 -18.45 -35.23
CA HIS A 208 24.07 -17.74 -36.18
C HIS A 208 24.88 -16.66 -35.47
N ALA A 209 26.20 -16.75 -35.60
CA ALA A 209 27.10 -15.66 -35.24
C ALA A 209 27.09 -14.60 -36.35
N ILE A 210 27.37 -13.35 -35.97
CA ILE A 210 27.72 -12.27 -36.91
C ILE A 210 29.18 -11.93 -36.67
N HIS A 211 29.96 -11.84 -37.76
CA HIS A 211 31.40 -11.57 -37.72
C HIS A 211 31.73 -10.09 -37.46
N ALA A 212 32.93 -9.84 -36.96
CA ALA A 212 33.47 -8.51 -36.75
C ALA A 212 34.01 -7.86 -38.03
N GLY A 213 34.03 -6.53 -38.03
CA GLY A 213 34.72 -5.66 -38.98
C GLY A 213 34.31 -4.20 -38.74
N GLY A 214 35.21 -3.21 -38.78
CA GLY A 214 36.66 -3.29 -38.95
C GLY A 214 37.24 -1.92 -39.34
N GLY A 215 38.22 -1.41 -38.58
CA GLY A 215 38.82 -0.08 -38.75
C GLY A 215 38.23 0.98 -37.80
N GLY A 216 39.00 1.96 -37.33
CA GLY A 216 40.45 2.15 -37.52
C GLY A 216 40.92 3.52 -37.00
N ASP A 217 42.23 3.63 -36.71
CA ASP A 217 43.01 4.86 -36.48
C ASP A 217 42.70 5.73 -35.22
N ASN A 218 43.67 6.38 -34.54
CA ASN A 218 45.13 6.13 -34.39
C ASN A 218 45.74 6.97 -33.21
N VAL A 219 47.03 6.77 -32.92
CA VAL A 219 48.01 7.70 -32.26
C VAL A 219 48.00 7.92 -30.72
N ARG A 220 48.97 7.26 -30.05
CA ARG A 220 50.03 7.75 -29.10
C ARG A 220 49.69 8.64 -27.87
N ALA A 221 50.45 8.64 -26.75
CA ALA A 221 51.49 7.75 -26.17
C ALA A 221 51.96 8.25 -24.77
N ARG A 222 52.93 7.51 -24.16
CA ARG A 222 53.88 7.86 -23.06
C ARG A 222 53.48 7.54 -21.60
N GLY A 223 54.48 7.06 -20.83
CA GLY A 223 54.74 7.63 -19.49
C GLY A 223 54.89 6.69 -18.28
N LEU A 224 56.00 5.94 -18.17
CA LEU A 224 56.52 5.41 -16.89
C LEU A 224 57.11 6.55 -16.02
N PRO A 225 57.38 6.40 -14.68
CA PRO A 225 57.96 5.22 -14.03
C PRO A 225 57.37 4.82 -12.65
N ALA A 226 58.08 3.92 -11.94
CA ALA A 226 57.61 3.21 -10.75
C ALA A 226 58.63 3.20 -9.58
N ALA A 227 58.15 2.88 -8.38
CA ALA A 227 58.91 2.41 -7.22
C ALA A 227 57.94 1.59 -6.32
N GLY A 228 58.35 0.61 -5.51
CA GLY A 228 59.66 -0.04 -5.33
C GLY A 228 59.46 -1.40 -4.64
N ALA A 229 60.44 -2.31 -4.73
CA ALA A 229 60.26 -3.71 -4.32
C ALA A 229 60.58 -3.99 -2.83
N GLY A 230 59.88 -4.96 -2.24
CA GLY A 230 60.13 -5.45 -0.88
C GLY A 230 59.73 -6.92 -0.71
N VAL A 231 60.66 -7.85 -0.96
CA VAL A 231 60.40 -9.30 -0.94
C VAL A 231 61.01 -9.97 0.28
N ARG A 232 60.20 -10.71 1.08
CA ARG A 232 60.62 -11.92 1.81
C ARG A 232 59.52 -12.98 1.75
N ARG A 233 59.92 -14.26 1.66
CA ARG A 233 59.02 -15.44 1.65
C ARG A 233 59.12 -16.18 3.02
N PRO A 234 58.71 -17.46 3.21
CA PRO A 234 57.76 -17.78 4.29
C PRO A 234 58.33 -18.71 5.37
N TRP A 235 57.54 -19.01 6.42
CA TRP A 235 57.85 -20.08 7.38
C TRP A 235 56.60 -20.87 7.81
N LEU A 236 56.72 -22.20 7.68
CA LEU A 236 55.86 -23.30 8.13
C LEU A 236 56.68 -24.60 7.93
N PRO A 237 56.37 -25.74 8.57
CA PRO A 237 55.48 -26.00 9.71
C PRO A 237 56.18 -26.80 10.85
N ALA A 238 55.50 -27.02 11.99
CA ALA A 238 55.84 -28.13 12.91
C ALA A 238 54.67 -28.57 13.82
N GLN A 239 54.25 -29.84 13.65
CA GLN A 239 53.91 -30.86 14.67
C GLN A 239 52.99 -30.54 15.88
N GLY A 240 52.07 -31.48 16.19
CA GLY A 240 51.35 -31.51 17.48
C GLY A 240 50.04 -32.31 17.44
N CYS A 241 50.05 -33.58 17.84
CA CYS A 241 48.85 -34.41 18.02
C CYS A 241 49.04 -35.29 19.27
N PRO A 242 47.99 -35.54 20.07
CA PRO A 242 47.61 -36.94 20.25
C PRO A 242 46.09 -37.23 20.30
N VAL A 243 45.79 -38.53 20.27
CA VAL A 243 44.47 -39.16 20.01
C VAL A 243 43.56 -39.21 21.24
N GLY A 244 42.25 -39.05 21.03
CA GLY A 244 41.18 -39.37 22.00
C GLY A 244 40.05 -40.22 21.38
N ARG A 245 39.67 -41.32 22.06
CA ARG A 245 38.56 -42.24 21.70
C ARG A 245 37.19 -41.67 22.13
N ALA A 246 36.01 -42.18 21.73
CA ALA A 246 35.52 -42.85 20.51
C ALA A 246 33.99 -43.06 20.67
N GLY A 247 33.18 -42.95 19.61
CA GLY A 247 31.72 -43.19 19.68
C GLY A 247 31.12 -43.52 18.31
N ARG A 248 30.19 -44.49 18.23
CA ARG A 248 29.66 -45.02 16.96
C ARG A 248 28.22 -44.59 16.68
N ARG A 249 27.92 -44.38 15.39
CA ARG A 249 26.54 -44.31 14.83
C ARG A 249 25.83 -45.68 14.93
N PRO A 250 24.52 -45.70 14.69
CA PRO A 250 24.04 -46.49 13.54
C PRO A 250 23.15 -45.68 12.56
N ALA A 251 23.01 -46.19 11.34
CA ALA A 251 22.05 -45.68 10.34
C ALA A 251 21.63 -46.79 9.36
N PRO A 252 20.33 -46.91 8.99
CA PRO A 252 19.85 -47.73 7.87
C PRO A 252 19.25 -46.86 6.74
N ARG A 253 19.04 -47.32 5.50
CA ARG A 253 19.58 -48.46 4.72
C ARG A 253 19.27 -48.15 3.24
N ALA A 254 20.24 -48.28 2.32
CA ALA A 254 19.97 -48.12 0.89
C ALA A 254 19.50 -49.42 0.23
N ARG A 255 18.73 -49.32 -0.86
CA ARG A 255 18.46 -50.42 -1.81
C ARG A 255 18.82 -50.00 -3.24
N ARG A 256 19.14 -50.98 -4.08
CA ARG A 256 19.86 -50.83 -5.36
C ARG A 256 19.23 -51.72 -6.42
N TRP A 257 18.90 -51.17 -7.58
CA TRP A 257 18.51 -51.91 -8.81
C TRP A 257 19.15 -51.24 -10.04
N ALA A 258 19.31 -52.01 -11.12
CA ALA A 258 19.96 -51.59 -12.37
C ALA A 258 19.50 -52.52 -13.52
N ARG A 259 19.99 -52.26 -14.75
CA ARG A 259 19.72 -52.96 -16.04
C ARG A 259 18.37 -52.58 -16.71
N ASP A 260 18.22 -52.56 -18.04
CA ASP A 260 19.19 -52.81 -19.14
C ASP A 260 18.91 -51.98 -20.41
N ARG A 261 19.80 -52.06 -21.42
CA ARG A 261 19.65 -51.49 -22.79
C ARG A 261 19.24 -52.57 -23.82
N PRO A 262 18.81 -52.17 -25.03
CA PRO A 262 19.49 -52.68 -26.23
C PRO A 262 19.81 -51.59 -27.30
N ALA A 263 20.36 -52.02 -28.45
CA ALA A 263 21.02 -51.20 -29.48
C ALA A 263 20.38 -51.36 -30.90
N PRO A 264 20.79 -50.61 -31.96
CA PRO A 264 19.99 -50.42 -33.18
C PRO A 264 20.36 -51.28 -34.41
N GLY A 265 19.43 -51.38 -35.36
CA GLY A 265 19.60 -51.99 -36.69
C GLY A 265 19.88 -50.98 -37.83
N ARG A 266 20.24 -51.48 -39.03
CA ARG A 266 20.74 -50.69 -40.19
C ARG A 266 19.93 -50.94 -41.49
N ARG A 267 20.24 -50.11 -42.50
CA ARG A 267 19.96 -50.22 -43.98
C ARG A 267 18.60 -49.66 -44.44
N GLY A 268 18.49 -48.98 -45.60
CA GLY A 268 19.56 -48.41 -46.44
C GLY A 268 19.13 -48.02 -47.87
N LEU A 269 19.91 -47.13 -48.51
CA LEU A 269 20.07 -46.88 -49.97
C LEU A 269 18.83 -46.54 -50.84
N GLY A 270 18.87 -45.41 -51.56
CA GLY A 270 17.84 -45.03 -52.54
C GLY A 270 18.12 -43.73 -53.33
N ARG A 271 18.95 -43.82 -54.38
CA ARG A 271 19.36 -42.77 -55.34
C ARG A 271 18.18 -42.02 -56.01
N GLY A 272 18.39 -40.80 -56.55
CA GLY A 272 17.59 -40.41 -57.75
C GLY A 272 17.42 -38.98 -58.30
N ARG A 273 18.49 -38.22 -58.61
CA ARG A 273 18.56 -37.18 -59.70
C ARG A 273 17.65 -35.93 -59.67
N SER A 274 18.01 -34.96 -60.52
CA SER A 274 17.46 -33.58 -60.65
C SER A 274 16.81 -33.33 -62.01
N ALA A 275 15.90 -32.34 -62.14
CA ALA A 275 15.59 -31.68 -63.43
C ALA A 275 14.92 -30.29 -63.31
N HIS A 276 15.50 -29.32 -64.03
CA HIS A 276 14.96 -28.14 -64.75
C HIS A 276 13.69 -27.32 -64.37
N ARG A 277 13.96 -26.01 -64.23
CA ARG A 277 13.22 -24.79 -64.71
C ARG A 277 12.31 -24.97 -65.95
N PRO A 278 11.27 -24.12 -66.14
CA PRO A 278 11.42 -22.89 -66.98
C PRO A 278 10.70 -21.60 -66.48
N ARG A 279 10.71 -20.53 -67.29
CA ARG A 279 10.11 -19.18 -67.08
C ARG A 279 9.12 -18.82 -68.20
N ALA A 280 8.04 -18.07 -67.91
CA ALA A 280 7.35 -17.10 -68.82
C ALA A 280 6.34 -16.27 -67.98
N ARG A 281 6.39 -14.92 -67.91
CA ARG A 281 5.94 -13.84 -68.85
C ARG A 281 4.41 -13.61 -68.92
N GLY A 282 3.96 -12.35 -68.78
CA GLY A 282 2.78 -11.87 -69.53
C GLY A 282 1.90 -10.71 -68.99
N VAL A 283 2.11 -9.49 -69.54
CA VAL A 283 1.07 -8.50 -69.98
C VAL A 283 0.14 -7.77 -68.96
N ALA A 284 -0.15 -6.50 -69.28
CA ALA A 284 -1.24 -5.65 -68.74
C ALA A 284 -1.80 -4.71 -69.84
N PRO A 285 -3.06 -4.24 -69.73
CA PRO A 285 -3.37 -2.79 -69.63
C PRO A 285 -4.50 -2.53 -68.60
N GLY A 286 -4.80 -1.34 -68.03
CA GLY A 286 -4.97 0.04 -68.54
C GLY A 286 -6.45 0.48 -68.31
N ARG A 287 -6.88 1.77 -68.23
CA ARG A 287 -6.20 3.09 -68.16
C ARG A 287 -7.25 4.22 -67.86
N ARG A 288 -6.86 5.32 -67.17
CA ARG A 288 -7.56 6.66 -67.01
C ARG A 288 -8.80 6.73 -66.07
N GLY A 289 -9.16 7.86 -65.41
CA GLY A 289 -8.35 9.00 -64.92
C GLY A 289 -8.85 10.46 -65.17
N ARG A 290 -8.92 11.30 -64.10
CA ARG A 290 -8.90 12.81 -63.98
C ARG A 290 -8.95 13.15 -62.46
N LYS A 291 -8.33 14.15 -61.77
CA LYS A 291 -7.39 15.29 -61.97
C LYS A 291 -7.92 16.74 -62.25
N ARG A 292 -8.15 17.55 -61.19
CA ARG A 292 -7.88 19.02 -60.99
C ARG A 292 -7.80 19.29 -59.45
N ARG A 293 -6.80 19.95 -58.83
CA ARG A 293 -6.23 21.34 -58.88
C ARG A 293 -7.19 22.42 -58.34
N GLY A 294 -6.85 23.31 -57.39
CA GLY A 294 -5.69 23.44 -56.46
C GLY A 294 -5.06 24.87 -56.39
N HIS A 295 -4.61 25.36 -55.22
CA HIS A 295 -4.00 26.72 -55.03
C HIS A 295 -2.91 26.84 -53.92
N ARG A 296 -2.15 27.95 -53.95
CA ARG A 296 -1.12 28.53 -53.03
C ARG A 296 -1.11 30.07 -53.25
N ARG A 297 -0.44 30.98 -52.49
CA ARG A 297 0.52 30.94 -51.34
C ARG A 297 -0.24 31.25 -50.00
N ALA A 298 0.19 31.98 -48.95
CA ALA A 298 1.40 32.74 -48.53
C ALA A 298 1.61 32.71 -46.99
N PRO A 299 2.78 33.11 -46.43
CA PRO A 299 3.16 32.86 -45.03
C PRO A 299 2.97 34.04 -44.05
N ALA A 300 3.19 33.78 -42.75
CA ALA A 300 3.11 34.72 -41.64
C ALA A 300 4.43 35.51 -41.38
N PRO A 301 4.41 36.64 -40.63
CA PRO A 301 5.57 37.51 -40.43
C PRO A 301 6.44 37.18 -39.20
N GLN A 302 7.68 37.70 -39.21
CA GLN A 302 8.56 37.87 -38.04
C GLN A 302 9.26 39.25 -38.12
N PRO A 303 9.80 39.80 -37.00
CA PRO A 303 10.14 41.22 -36.88
C PRO A 303 11.49 41.61 -37.50
N GLY A 304 11.61 42.91 -37.86
CA GLY A 304 12.85 43.52 -38.31
C GLY A 304 13.58 44.30 -37.20
N HIS A 305 14.91 44.37 -37.30
CA HIS A 305 15.76 45.25 -36.49
C HIS A 305 16.08 46.56 -37.22
N GLY A 306 16.40 47.62 -36.45
CA GLY A 306 17.36 48.64 -36.89
C GLY A 306 16.86 50.08 -37.02
N ALA A 307 17.16 50.89 -36.02
CA ALA A 307 17.31 52.35 -36.12
C ALA A 307 18.54 52.76 -35.26
N GLN A 308 19.17 53.90 -35.56
CA GLN A 308 20.59 54.14 -35.24
C GLN A 308 20.83 55.31 -34.28
N LEU A 309 21.73 55.08 -33.28
CA LEU A 309 22.76 56.03 -32.80
C LEU A 309 22.27 57.36 -32.14
N PRO A 310 23.15 58.19 -31.50
CA PRO A 310 24.62 58.14 -31.46
C PRO A 310 25.29 58.06 -30.07
N VAL A 311 26.62 57.92 -30.09
CA VAL A 311 27.53 57.85 -28.95
C VAL A 311 28.21 59.20 -28.71
N ARG A 312 28.33 59.62 -27.43
CA ARG A 312 29.37 60.50 -26.83
C ARG A 312 29.31 60.32 -25.30
N GLY A 313 30.39 60.43 -24.52
CA GLY A 313 31.81 60.53 -24.91
C GLY A 313 32.72 61.08 -23.81
N ASP A 314 33.56 60.20 -23.24
CA ASP A 314 34.89 60.46 -22.66
C ASP A 314 35.10 61.20 -21.30
N ARG A 315 36.16 60.72 -20.60
CA ARG A 315 37.10 61.40 -19.66
C ARG A 315 36.85 61.60 -18.14
N GLN A 316 37.56 60.72 -17.38
CA GLN A 316 38.69 61.02 -16.47
C GLN A 316 38.52 61.84 -15.16
N ALA A 317 38.57 61.11 -14.04
CA ALA A 317 39.58 61.18 -12.97
C ALA A 317 39.96 62.52 -12.26
N GLY A 318 39.83 62.54 -10.93
CA GLY A 318 40.46 63.51 -10.00
C GLY A 318 40.65 62.90 -8.60
N ARG A 319 41.80 63.14 -7.94
CA ARG A 319 42.20 62.53 -6.65
C ARG A 319 41.78 63.38 -5.44
N GLY A 320 41.55 62.77 -4.26
CA GLY A 320 41.40 63.49 -3.00
C GLY A 320 41.32 62.62 -1.72
N GLN A 321 42.35 62.67 -0.89
CA GLN A 321 42.47 62.24 0.52
C GLN A 321 43.40 63.27 1.22
N PRO A 322 43.65 63.29 2.56
CA PRO A 322 43.29 62.33 3.63
C PRO A 322 42.76 62.95 4.97
N HIS A 323 42.37 62.10 5.95
CA HIS A 323 42.93 62.02 7.32
C HIS A 323 41.97 61.62 8.48
N ARG A 324 42.38 60.56 9.19
CA ARG A 324 42.28 60.24 10.65
C ARG A 324 41.05 60.67 11.48
N GLY A 325 40.36 59.67 12.05
CA GLY A 325 39.55 59.80 13.28
C GLY A 325 39.06 58.44 13.82
N LEU A 326 39.44 58.11 15.06
CA LEU A 326 38.89 57.04 15.92
C LEU A 326 38.58 57.72 17.29
N PRO A 327 37.68 57.21 18.15
CA PRO A 327 37.35 55.79 18.33
C PRO A 327 35.85 55.44 18.57
N ALA A 328 35.63 54.13 18.79
CA ALA A 328 34.61 53.49 19.65
C ALA A 328 33.23 54.15 19.86
N GLY A 329 32.19 53.53 19.30
CA GLY A 329 30.79 53.70 19.71
C GLY A 329 29.90 52.65 19.03
N ALA A 330 29.20 51.83 19.81
CA ALA A 330 28.32 50.78 19.29
C ALA A 330 26.84 51.22 19.36
N PRO A 331 26.14 51.34 18.21
CA PRO A 331 24.71 51.64 18.18
C PRO A 331 23.84 50.39 18.03
N GLN A 332 22.61 50.57 18.51
CA GLN A 332 21.54 49.60 18.68
C GLN A 332 20.99 49.02 17.35
N GLY A 333 20.18 47.97 17.46
CA GLY A 333 19.75 47.14 16.33
C GLY A 333 18.90 47.83 15.26
N VAL A 334 19.05 47.35 14.03
CA VAL A 334 18.26 47.76 12.86
C VAL A 334 17.22 46.69 12.53
N ALA A 335 15.94 47.03 12.59
CA ALA A 335 14.86 46.15 12.14
C ALA A 335 14.78 46.14 10.60
N VAL A 336 15.00 44.98 9.98
CA VAL A 336 14.84 44.82 8.52
C VAL A 336 13.35 44.76 8.17
N GLY A 337 12.88 45.73 7.39
CA GLY A 337 11.46 45.91 7.09
C GLY A 337 10.86 44.80 6.22
N ARG A 338 9.61 44.42 6.53
CA ARG A 338 8.81 43.53 5.67
C ARG A 338 8.43 44.26 4.37
N ALA A 339 8.98 43.82 3.24
CA ALA A 339 8.46 44.18 1.93
C ALA A 339 7.00 43.70 1.79
N GLN A 340 6.09 44.59 1.39
CA GLN A 340 4.68 44.25 1.24
C GLN A 340 4.41 43.74 -0.19
N ALA A 341 3.82 42.55 -0.32
CA ALA A 341 3.35 42.03 -1.60
C ALA A 341 2.15 42.85 -2.12
N PRO A 342 2.00 43.03 -3.45
CA PRO A 342 0.94 43.86 -4.02
C PRO A 342 -0.45 43.23 -3.79
N ARG A 343 -1.27 43.86 -2.95
CA ARG A 343 -2.66 43.42 -2.67
C ARG A 343 -3.55 43.81 -3.85
N CYS A 344 -4.25 42.84 -4.43
CA CYS A 344 -5.06 43.02 -5.65
C CYS A 344 -6.15 44.09 -5.48
N ALA A 345 -6.09 45.14 -6.30
CA ALA A 345 -7.07 46.26 -6.27
C ALA A 345 -8.53 45.82 -6.51
N ALA A 346 -8.74 44.69 -7.21
CA ALA A 346 -10.07 44.10 -7.41
C ALA A 346 -10.75 43.65 -6.09
N ALA A 347 -9.98 43.19 -5.10
CA ALA A 347 -10.53 42.72 -3.83
C ALA A 347 -11.06 43.87 -2.95
N ARG A 348 -10.46 45.07 -3.04
CA ARG A 348 -10.95 46.27 -2.33
C ARG A 348 -12.36 46.66 -2.78
N ARG A 349 -12.59 46.73 -4.10
CA ARG A 349 -13.89 47.10 -4.68
C ARG A 349 -15.05 46.15 -4.30
N LEU A 350 -14.75 44.90 -3.95
CA LEU A 350 -15.72 43.93 -3.45
C LEU A 350 -16.01 44.11 -1.95
N TRP A 351 -14.97 44.36 -1.15
CA TRP A 351 -15.11 44.68 0.28
C TRP A 351 -15.89 45.98 0.50
N GLU A 352 -15.53 47.03 -0.24
CA GLU A 352 -16.13 48.38 -0.17
C GLU A 352 -17.63 48.39 -0.51
N ASN A 353 -18.11 47.44 -1.32
CA ASN A 353 -19.51 47.35 -1.75
C ASN A 353 -20.37 46.33 -0.98
N THR A 354 -19.80 45.49 -0.11
CA THR A 354 -20.56 44.39 0.54
C THR A 354 -20.34 44.23 2.03
N GLY A 355 -19.28 44.80 2.61
CA GLY A 355 -18.92 44.62 4.03
C GLY A 355 -18.50 43.19 4.42
N LEU A 356 -18.60 42.23 3.49
CA LEU A 356 -18.24 40.84 3.67
C LEU A 356 -16.91 40.58 2.96
N SER A 357 -15.87 40.27 3.74
CA SER A 357 -14.71 39.59 3.15
C SER A 357 -15.18 38.23 2.63
N PRO A 358 -14.79 37.81 1.41
CA PRO A 358 -15.00 36.43 1.00
C PRO A 358 -14.34 35.52 2.05
N PRO A 359 -15.03 34.46 2.54
CA PRO A 359 -14.49 33.64 3.61
C PRO A 359 -13.15 33.06 3.15
N CYS A 360 -12.08 33.39 3.88
CA CYS A 360 -10.79 32.76 3.69
C CYS A 360 -11.02 31.24 3.84
N PRO A 361 -10.66 30.41 2.85
CA PRO A 361 -10.99 28.98 2.88
C PRO A 361 -10.45 28.37 4.16
N ALA A 362 -11.34 27.74 4.93
CA ALA A 362 -10.98 27.18 6.23
C ALA A 362 -9.78 26.22 6.07
N PRO A 363 -8.80 26.25 6.99
CA PRO A 363 -7.59 25.44 6.85
C PRO A 363 -7.97 23.96 6.77
N LEU A 364 -7.53 23.29 5.71
CA LEU A 364 -7.87 21.89 5.45
C LEU A 364 -7.42 21.01 6.61
N LYS A 365 -8.36 20.23 7.15
CA LYS A 365 -8.11 19.29 8.25
C LYS A 365 -8.05 17.86 7.74
N LYS A 366 -7.32 16.98 8.45
CA LYS A 366 -7.30 15.54 8.14
C LYS A 366 -8.71 14.92 8.15
N SER A 367 -9.58 15.40 9.05
CA SER A 367 -10.99 15.02 9.20
C SER A 367 -11.84 15.32 7.96
N ASP A 368 -11.46 16.28 7.11
CA ASP A 368 -12.16 16.61 5.86
C ASP A 368 -12.05 15.47 4.83
N PHE A 369 -11.19 14.48 5.10
CA PHE A 369 -10.95 13.29 4.30
C PHE A 369 -11.37 12.01 5.06
N ASN A 370 -12.20 12.13 6.10
CA ASN A 370 -12.77 10.98 6.80
C ASN A 370 -13.96 10.39 6.01
N TYR A 371 -14.09 9.06 6.06
CA TYR A 371 -15.25 8.32 5.57
C TYR A 371 -15.36 6.99 6.34
N ALA A 372 -16.58 6.47 6.50
CA ALA A 372 -16.80 5.19 7.15
C ALA A 372 -16.27 4.03 6.27
N LEU A 373 -15.22 3.36 6.73
CA LEU A 373 -14.69 2.14 6.11
C LEU A 373 -14.92 0.95 7.04
N PRO A 374 -15.82 0.01 6.70
CA PRO A 374 -15.95 -1.27 7.40
C PRO A 374 -14.65 -2.09 7.32
N PRO A 375 -14.08 -2.58 8.44
CA PRO A 375 -12.78 -3.27 8.44
C PRO A 375 -12.73 -4.50 7.55
N GLU A 376 -13.85 -5.20 7.34
CA GLU A 376 -13.91 -6.41 6.51
C GLU A 376 -13.79 -6.13 5.01
N LEU A 377 -13.79 -4.86 4.59
CA LEU A 377 -13.45 -4.46 3.23
C LEU A 377 -11.93 -4.26 3.02
N ILE A 378 -11.10 -4.31 4.06
CA ILE A 378 -9.63 -4.19 3.96
C ILE A 378 -9.04 -5.53 3.51
N ALA A 379 -8.48 -5.59 2.30
CA ALA A 379 -8.01 -6.83 1.69
C ALA A 379 -6.77 -7.41 2.38
N GLN A 380 -6.96 -8.48 3.17
CA GLN A 380 -5.90 -9.22 3.86
C GLN A 380 -5.07 -10.12 2.93
N VAL A 381 -5.63 -10.53 1.79
CA VAL A 381 -5.00 -11.45 0.82
C VAL A 381 -5.23 -11.00 -0.62
N PRO A 382 -4.28 -11.25 -1.55
CA PRO A 382 -4.47 -11.02 -2.98
C PRO A 382 -5.50 -12.00 -3.58
N LEU A 383 -6.16 -11.58 -4.66
CA LEU A 383 -6.93 -12.50 -5.52
C LEU A 383 -5.98 -13.48 -6.25
N ALA A 384 -6.46 -14.67 -6.60
CA ALA A 384 -5.68 -15.66 -7.35
C ALA A 384 -5.10 -15.07 -8.65
N GLU A 385 -5.93 -14.43 -9.47
CA GLU A 385 -5.52 -13.66 -10.66
C GLU A 385 -5.25 -12.19 -10.30
N ARG A 386 -4.23 -11.56 -10.89
CA ARG A 386 -3.90 -10.13 -10.66
C ARG A 386 -4.94 -9.20 -11.30
N SER A 387 -5.25 -9.41 -12.58
CA SER A 387 -6.24 -8.62 -13.34
C SER A 387 -7.71 -8.99 -13.06
N ALA A 388 -8.00 -9.81 -12.04
CA ALA A 388 -9.36 -10.08 -11.55
C ALA A 388 -9.88 -9.05 -10.54
N SER A 389 -9.03 -8.14 -10.04
CA SER A 389 -9.47 -7.00 -9.23
C SER A 389 -10.56 -6.20 -9.95
N ARG A 390 -11.56 -5.72 -9.19
CA ARG A 390 -12.49 -4.71 -9.70
C ARG A 390 -11.75 -3.40 -9.95
N MET A 391 -12.33 -2.56 -10.79
CA MET A 391 -11.92 -1.20 -11.03
C MET A 391 -13.15 -0.28 -10.99
N LEU A 392 -13.05 0.87 -10.32
CA LEU A 392 -14.07 1.91 -10.36
C LEU A 392 -13.58 3.04 -11.27
N VAL A 393 -14.27 3.29 -12.37
CA VAL A 393 -13.95 4.44 -13.24
C VAL A 393 -14.62 5.68 -12.68
N VAL A 394 -13.80 6.71 -12.44
CA VAL A 394 -14.20 8.00 -11.85
C VAL A 394 -13.96 9.11 -12.87
N PRO A 395 -14.87 9.30 -13.84
CA PRO A 395 -14.77 10.41 -14.79
C PRO A 395 -15.06 11.76 -14.10
N PRO A 396 -14.88 12.90 -14.79
CA PRO A 396 -15.30 14.19 -14.26
C PRO A 396 -16.84 14.32 -14.21
N PRO A 397 -17.40 15.28 -13.45
CA PRO A 397 -18.82 15.60 -13.55
C PRO A 397 -19.23 16.06 -14.97
N PRO A 398 -20.50 15.85 -15.39
CA PRO A 398 -21.60 15.23 -14.65
C PRO A 398 -21.67 13.70 -14.75
N GLU A 399 -20.69 13.05 -15.39
CA GLU A 399 -20.75 11.63 -15.76
C GLU A 399 -20.89 10.69 -14.53
N ALA A 400 -21.53 9.54 -14.72
CA ALA A 400 -21.68 8.52 -13.66
C ALA A 400 -20.34 7.81 -13.35
N PHE A 401 -20.28 7.09 -12.23
CA PHE A 401 -19.21 6.10 -12.02
C PHE A 401 -19.50 4.85 -12.85
N ALA A 402 -18.47 4.07 -13.19
CA ALA A 402 -18.65 2.76 -13.82
C ALA A 402 -17.87 1.66 -13.09
N ASP A 403 -18.59 0.60 -12.73
CA ASP A 403 -18.07 -0.60 -12.08
C ASP A 403 -17.59 -1.61 -13.14
N VAL A 404 -16.28 -1.81 -13.26
CA VAL A 404 -15.64 -2.71 -14.24
C VAL A 404 -14.54 -3.55 -13.57
N HIS A 405 -13.71 -4.29 -14.32
CA HIS A 405 -12.53 -5.00 -13.82
C HIS A 405 -11.22 -4.42 -14.38
N VAL A 406 -10.09 -4.68 -13.72
CA VAL A 406 -8.78 -4.20 -14.20
C VAL A 406 -8.39 -4.82 -15.56
N ARG A 407 -8.87 -6.03 -15.88
CA ARG A 407 -8.74 -6.62 -17.23
C ARG A 407 -9.44 -5.81 -18.34
N ASP A 408 -10.35 -4.90 -18.00
CA ASP A 408 -11.10 -4.05 -18.93
C ASP A 408 -10.40 -2.70 -19.17
N LEU A 409 -9.31 -2.40 -18.44
CA LEU A 409 -8.49 -1.18 -18.58
C LEU A 409 -8.07 -0.87 -20.03
N VAL A 410 -7.89 -1.90 -20.85
CA VAL A 410 -7.56 -1.79 -22.29
C VAL A 410 -8.60 -0.96 -23.07
N GLU A 411 -9.85 -0.94 -22.62
CA GLU A 411 -10.98 -0.27 -23.27
C GLU A 411 -11.10 1.21 -22.88
N HIS A 412 -10.51 1.60 -21.75
CA HIS A 412 -10.44 2.99 -21.28
C HIS A 412 -9.19 3.74 -21.80
N LEU A 413 -8.32 3.05 -22.54
CA LEU A 413 -7.05 3.56 -23.06
C LEU A 413 -7.05 3.69 -24.59
N GLN A 414 -6.33 4.69 -25.09
CA GLN A 414 -6.23 5.01 -26.52
C GLN A 414 -4.85 4.59 -27.05
N PRO A 415 -4.74 4.07 -28.29
CA PRO A 415 -3.44 3.82 -28.90
C PRO A 415 -2.57 5.08 -28.88
N GLY A 416 -1.32 4.95 -28.47
CA GLY A 416 -0.37 6.04 -28.25
C GLY A 416 -0.31 6.59 -26.82
N ASP A 417 -1.28 6.25 -25.94
CA ASP A 417 -1.20 6.57 -24.50
C ASP A 417 0.03 5.89 -23.86
N LEU A 418 0.65 6.57 -22.89
CA LEU A 418 1.82 6.12 -22.14
C LEU A 418 1.46 5.75 -20.71
N LEU A 419 1.56 4.48 -20.35
CA LEU A 419 1.45 4.01 -18.97
C LEU A 419 2.81 4.08 -18.26
N VAL A 420 2.86 4.77 -17.13
CA VAL A 420 4.07 4.95 -16.32
C VAL A 420 3.94 4.19 -15.00
N PHE A 421 4.87 3.26 -14.75
CA PHE A 421 4.92 2.42 -13.55
C PHE A 421 6.06 2.84 -12.61
N ASN A 422 6.01 2.41 -11.35
CA ASN A 422 7.18 2.38 -10.48
C ASN A 422 7.82 0.99 -10.56
N ASP A 423 9.09 0.92 -10.97
CA ASP A 423 9.84 -0.34 -11.14
C ASP A 423 10.61 -0.78 -9.89
N THR A 424 10.40 -0.13 -8.73
CA THR A 424 11.11 -0.53 -7.52
C THR A 424 10.76 -1.95 -7.05
N ARG A 425 11.79 -2.66 -6.60
CA ARG A 425 11.74 -3.99 -6.01
C ARG A 425 11.81 -3.88 -4.48
N VAL A 426 10.92 -4.63 -3.83
CA VAL A 426 10.79 -4.72 -2.38
C VAL A 426 11.90 -5.59 -1.83
N ILE A 427 12.65 -5.08 -0.85
CA ILE A 427 13.57 -5.88 -0.05
C ILE A 427 12.83 -6.58 1.10
N PRO A 428 13.24 -7.79 1.51
CA PRO A 428 12.75 -8.46 2.72
C PRO A 428 13.32 -7.77 3.97
N ALA A 429 12.91 -6.53 4.20
CA ALA A 429 13.50 -5.59 5.16
C ALA A 429 13.23 -5.87 6.65
N ARG A 430 12.55 -6.97 7.02
CA ARG A 430 12.27 -7.31 8.43
C ARG A 430 13.20 -8.41 8.93
N LEU A 431 14.11 -8.09 9.85
CA LEU A 431 14.98 -9.03 10.58
C LEU A 431 14.54 -9.17 12.04
N PHE A 432 15.01 -10.23 12.70
CA PHE A 432 14.72 -10.52 14.11
C PHE A 432 15.99 -10.93 14.85
N GLY A 433 16.02 -10.67 16.16
CA GLY A 433 17.15 -10.97 17.02
C GLY A 433 16.86 -10.73 18.51
N ALA A 434 17.93 -10.67 19.30
CA ALA A 434 17.91 -10.31 20.71
C ALA A 434 19.10 -9.43 21.08
N LYS A 435 18.91 -8.54 22.06
CA LYS A 435 20.02 -7.86 22.74
C LYS A 435 20.76 -8.82 23.67
N ASP A 436 21.99 -8.48 24.05
CA ASP A 436 22.79 -9.21 25.05
C ASP A 436 22.02 -9.46 26.36
N SER A 437 21.09 -8.56 26.72
CA SER A 437 20.18 -8.68 27.86
C SER A 437 19.01 -9.66 27.65
N GLY A 438 19.07 -10.56 26.67
CA GLY A 438 18.02 -11.51 26.27
C GLY A 438 16.76 -10.89 25.65
N GLY A 439 16.59 -9.56 25.71
CA GLY A 439 15.40 -8.86 25.24
C GLY A 439 15.29 -8.88 23.72
N ARG A 440 14.20 -9.48 23.21
CA ARG A 440 13.88 -9.60 21.77
C ARG A 440 13.86 -8.25 21.04
N VAL A 441 14.17 -8.33 19.75
CA VAL A 441 14.25 -7.20 18.81
C VAL A 441 13.61 -7.60 17.48
N GLU A 442 12.67 -6.80 16.99
CA GLU A 442 12.36 -6.70 15.55
C GLU A 442 13.16 -5.55 14.97
N ILE A 443 13.75 -5.74 13.79
CA ILE A 443 14.43 -4.70 13.00
C ILE A 443 13.67 -4.55 11.69
N LEU A 444 13.14 -3.36 11.41
CA LEU A 444 12.56 -3.01 10.12
C LEU A 444 13.48 -2.01 9.42
N ILE A 445 14.23 -2.45 8.42
CA ILE A 445 15.04 -1.57 7.57
C ILE A 445 14.12 -0.57 6.87
N GLU A 446 14.44 0.72 6.94
CA GLU A 446 13.82 1.77 6.13
C GLU A 446 14.65 2.07 4.88
N ARG A 447 15.99 2.09 5.02
CA ARG A 447 16.92 2.44 3.95
C ARG A 447 18.29 1.81 4.17
N LEU A 448 18.84 1.21 3.11
CA LEU A 448 20.22 0.73 3.06
C LEU A 448 21.19 1.90 2.85
N LEU A 449 22.36 1.84 3.48
CA LEU A 449 23.44 2.82 3.38
C LEU A 449 24.73 2.12 2.95
N ALA A 450 25.85 2.84 2.90
CA ALA A 450 27.15 2.23 2.59
C ALA A 450 27.65 1.32 3.74
N GLU A 451 28.70 0.54 3.50
CA GLU A 451 29.48 -0.15 4.55
C GLU A 451 28.67 -1.10 5.46
N ASN A 452 27.64 -1.75 4.90
CA ASN A 452 26.66 -2.58 5.62
C ASN A 452 25.88 -1.82 6.72
N GLU A 453 25.75 -0.50 6.59
CA GLU A 453 24.93 0.33 7.47
C GLU A 453 23.49 0.45 6.94
N ALA A 454 22.55 0.73 7.83
CA ALA A 454 21.17 1.02 7.46
C ALA A 454 20.46 1.93 8.48
N ARG A 455 19.49 2.68 7.96
CA ARG A 455 18.47 3.37 8.75
C ARG A 455 17.30 2.41 8.97
N ALA A 456 16.91 2.17 10.22
CA ALA A 456 15.92 1.16 10.58
C ALA A 456 15.00 1.61 11.74
N GLN A 457 13.83 1.00 11.87
CA GLN A 457 13.01 1.09 13.09
C GLN A 457 13.23 -0.17 13.94
N LEU A 458 13.18 -0.04 15.26
CA LEU A 458 13.35 -1.15 16.20
C LEU A 458 12.09 -1.40 17.03
N GLY A 459 11.51 -2.60 16.87
CA GLY A 459 10.46 -3.12 17.75
C GLY A 459 11.07 -3.67 19.04
N VAL A 460 11.13 -2.84 20.09
CA VAL A 460 11.78 -3.16 21.38
C VAL A 460 11.09 -2.49 22.56
N SER A 461 10.87 -3.24 23.66
CA SER A 461 10.28 -2.71 24.91
C SER A 461 11.17 -1.69 25.62
N LYS A 462 12.49 -1.78 25.43
CA LYS A 462 13.49 -0.82 25.92
C LYS A 462 14.49 -0.55 24.80
N LYS A 463 14.45 0.67 24.27
CA LYS A 463 15.29 1.16 23.16
C LYS A 463 16.78 1.08 23.53
N PRO A 464 17.65 0.51 22.68
CA PRO A 464 19.08 0.40 22.95
C PRO A 464 19.77 1.78 22.91
N LYS A 465 20.95 1.86 23.53
CA LYS A 465 21.88 3.00 23.41
C LYS A 465 22.86 2.77 22.25
N PRO A 466 23.55 3.82 21.76
CA PRO A 466 24.73 3.66 20.91
C PRO A 466 25.76 2.70 21.54
N GLY A 467 26.45 1.92 20.69
CA GLY A 467 27.33 0.81 21.08
C GLY A 467 26.59 -0.45 21.57
N GLY A 468 25.26 -0.44 21.64
CA GLY A 468 24.46 -1.62 22.00
C GLY A 468 24.40 -2.63 20.85
N ARG A 469 24.57 -3.92 21.17
CA ARG A 469 24.56 -5.02 20.20
C ARG A 469 23.20 -5.72 20.13
N ILE A 470 22.91 -6.26 18.95
CA ILE A 470 21.73 -7.07 18.65
C ILE A 470 22.23 -8.32 17.90
N MET A 471 22.20 -9.48 18.55
CA MET A 471 22.50 -10.76 17.92
C MET A 471 21.30 -11.18 17.05
N LEU A 472 21.54 -11.54 15.79
CA LEU A 472 20.49 -11.84 14.82
C LEU A 472 20.14 -13.33 14.83
N ASP A 473 18.84 -13.66 14.72
CA ASP A 473 18.34 -15.04 14.75
C ASP A 473 18.93 -15.95 13.65
N ALA A 474 19.42 -15.35 12.57
CA ALA A 474 19.99 -16.03 11.41
C ALA A 474 21.53 -15.97 11.32
N GLY A 475 22.18 -15.58 12.42
CA GLY A 475 23.63 -15.41 12.52
C GLY A 475 24.11 -14.02 12.11
N GLY A 476 25.18 -13.55 12.75
CA GLY A 476 25.69 -12.18 12.64
C GLY A 476 25.07 -11.25 13.68
N GLU A 477 25.60 -10.03 13.78
CA GLU A 477 25.15 -9.02 14.74
C GLU A 477 24.89 -7.67 14.08
N ALA A 478 24.12 -6.81 14.76
CA ALA A 478 23.97 -5.40 14.42
C ALA A 478 24.40 -4.52 15.60
N GLU A 479 25.30 -3.57 15.35
CA GLU A 479 25.70 -2.52 16.28
C GLU A 479 24.79 -1.29 16.10
N VAL A 480 24.28 -0.74 17.20
CA VAL A 480 23.56 0.54 17.19
C VAL A 480 24.58 1.68 17.17
N LEU A 481 24.73 2.35 16.03
CA LEU A 481 25.60 3.53 15.91
C LEU A 481 24.96 4.79 16.48
N GLY A 482 23.64 4.95 16.32
CA GLY A 482 22.95 6.18 16.68
C GLY A 482 21.43 6.10 16.52
N ARG A 483 20.75 7.24 16.71
CA ARG A 483 19.29 7.37 16.57
C ARG A 483 18.90 8.79 16.13
N ASP A 484 17.99 8.88 15.17
CA ASP A 484 17.35 10.09 14.66
C ASP A 484 15.82 9.92 14.74
N GLY A 485 15.18 10.65 15.66
CA GLY A 485 13.75 10.51 15.94
C GLY A 485 13.36 9.08 16.34
N GLU A 486 12.54 8.43 15.53
CA GLU A 486 12.13 7.02 15.72
C GLU A 486 12.98 6.01 14.91
N PHE A 487 13.98 6.48 14.16
CA PHE A 487 14.88 5.64 13.39
C PHE A 487 16.22 5.47 14.11
N PHE A 488 16.77 4.27 14.07
CA PHE A 488 18.11 3.92 14.52
C PHE A 488 19.03 3.88 13.31
N HIS A 489 20.29 4.26 13.53
CA HIS A 489 21.38 3.98 12.62
C HIS A 489 22.10 2.72 13.10
N LEU A 490 22.15 1.70 12.26
CA LEU A 490 22.68 0.38 12.59
C LEU A 490 23.81 0.02 11.63
N ARG A 491 24.90 -0.55 12.12
CA ARG A 491 25.91 -1.25 11.31
C ARG A 491 25.71 -2.74 11.44
N PHE A 492 25.70 -3.46 10.33
CA PHE A 492 25.56 -4.92 10.32
C PHE A 492 26.90 -5.59 10.12
N HIS A 493 27.10 -6.68 10.85
CA HIS A 493 28.24 -7.58 10.72
C HIS A 493 27.69 -8.97 10.35
N PRO A 494 27.45 -9.24 9.04
CA PRO A 494 26.97 -10.54 8.57
C PRO A 494 27.95 -11.65 8.91
N CYS A 495 27.42 -12.85 9.17
CA CYS A 495 28.23 -14.01 9.48
C CYS A 495 28.77 -14.66 8.19
N ALA A 496 30.05 -14.43 7.90
CA ALA A 496 30.73 -14.94 6.70
C ALA A 496 30.66 -16.47 6.54
N GLU A 497 30.49 -17.24 7.62
CA GLU A 497 30.28 -18.70 7.57
C GLU A 497 29.02 -19.10 6.78
N HIS A 498 28.04 -18.20 6.66
CA HIS A 498 26.80 -18.40 5.90
C HIS A 498 26.90 -17.93 4.44
N GLY A 499 28.06 -17.38 4.02
CA GLY A 499 28.26 -16.81 2.68
C GLY A 499 27.75 -15.37 2.51
N ASP A 500 27.28 -14.74 3.59
CA ASP A 500 26.92 -13.33 3.60
C ASP A 500 28.18 -12.47 3.81
N ASP A 501 28.56 -11.69 2.80
CA ASP A 501 29.57 -10.62 2.90
C ASP A 501 28.92 -9.21 2.97
N SER A 502 27.63 -9.11 2.66
CA SER A 502 26.88 -7.86 2.65
C SER A 502 25.50 -7.96 3.32
N LEU A 503 24.97 -6.80 3.73
CA LEU A 503 23.63 -6.66 4.31
C LEU A 503 22.52 -7.08 3.33
N GLU A 504 22.68 -6.84 2.03
CA GLU A 504 21.73 -7.26 1.00
C GLU A 504 21.60 -8.78 0.93
N LYS A 505 22.72 -9.52 1.02
CA LYS A 505 22.71 -11.00 1.04
C LYS A 505 22.05 -11.53 2.31
N LEU A 506 22.41 -10.98 3.47
CA LEU A 506 21.79 -11.29 4.75
C LEU A 506 20.27 -11.07 4.71
N LEU A 507 19.80 -9.95 4.15
CA LEU A 507 18.36 -9.69 3.96
C LEU A 507 17.72 -10.69 3.00
N LEU A 508 18.32 -10.96 1.83
CA LEU A 508 17.80 -11.93 0.86
C LEU A 508 17.73 -13.37 1.42
N ARG A 509 18.62 -13.74 2.34
CA ARG A 509 18.67 -15.05 3.01
C ARG A 509 17.71 -15.16 4.20
N ALA A 510 17.73 -14.16 5.09
CA ALA A 510 17.16 -14.24 6.44
C ALA A 510 15.97 -13.30 6.68
N GLY A 511 15.83 -12.27 5.85
CA GLY A 511 14.78 -11.27 5.98
C GLY A 511 13.38 -11.83 5.71
N ARG A 512 12.39 -11.28 6.42
CA ARG A 512 10.97 -11.45 6.09
C ARG A 512 10.47 -10.26 5.30
N LEU A 513 9.45 -10.50 4.47
CA LEU A 513 8.74 -9.46 3.75
C LEU A 513 7.97 -8.56 4.75
N PRO A 514 8.21 -7.25 4.79
CA PRO A 514 7.48 -6.35 5.68
C PRO A 514 6.10 -6.00 5.10
N LEU A 515 5.11 -6.85 5.36
CA LEU A 515 3.72 -6.52 5.01
C LEU A 515 3.22 -5.29 5.81
N PRO A 516 2.35 -4.44 5.21
CA PRO A 516 1.77 -3.28 5.88
C PRO A 516 1.03 -3.64 7.18
N PRO A 517 0.98 -2.73 8.19
CA PRO A 517 0.40 -3.02 9.50
C PRO A 517 -1.12 -3.30 9.50
N TYR A 518 -1.83 -2.97 8.42
CA TYR A 518 -3.25 -3.31 8.23
C TYR A 518 -3.47 -4.72 7.63
N ILE A 519 -2.40 -5.46 7.32
CA ILE A 519 -2.46 -6.88 6.95
C ILE A 519 -2.10 -7.70 8.19
N GLN A 520 -3.13 -8.18 8.89
CA GLN A 520 -3.03 -8.74 10.24
C GLN A 520 -2.71 -10.25 10.22
N ARG A 521 -1.62 -10.61 9.52
CA ARG A 521 -1.11 -11.98 9.41
C ARG A 521 0.36 -11.99 9.02
N GLU A 522 1.05 -13.10 9.28
CA GLU A 522 2.40 -13.31 8.75
C GLU A 522 2.40 -13.43 7.20
N PRO A 523 3.53 -13.11 6.53
CA PRO A 523 3.69 -13.33 5.10
C PRO A 523 3.78 -14.82 4.76
N GLY A 524 2.94 -15.27 3.83
CA GLY A 524 2.98 -16.61 3.27
C GLY A 524 4.05 -16.79 2.19
N ALA A 525 4.00 -17.92 1.48
CA ALA A 525 4.81 -18.12 0.28
C ALA A 525 4.39 -17.14 -0.83
N ASP A 526 3.08 -17.08 -1.10
CA ASP A 526 2.46 -16.28 -2.15
C ASP A 526 2.82 -14.80 -2.07
N ASP A 527 2.89 -14.21 -0.87
CA ASP A 527 3.19 -12.78 -0.71
C ASP A 527 4.57 -12.40 -1.27
N ARG A 528 5.54 -13.32 -1.29
CA ARG A 528 6.88 -13.07 -1.86
C ARG A 528 6.85 -12.79 -3.37
N GLU A 529 5.86 -13.34 -4.06
CA GLU A 529 5.61 -13.10 -5.49
C GLU A 529 4.52 -12.02 -5.69
N ARG A 530 3.47 -12.06 -4.88
CA ARG A 530 2.23 -11.27 -5.05
C ARG A 530 2.28 -9.90 -4.42
N TYR A 531 3.18 -9.63 -3.47
CA TYR A 531 3.55 -8.28 -3.03
C TYR A 531 4.67 -7.67 -3.89
N GLN A 532 4.92 -8.22 -5.08
CA GLN A 532 5.82 -7.61 -6.06
C GLN A 532 5.09 -7.36 -7.38
N THR A 533 5.41 -6.23 -8.01
CA THR A 533 4.99 -5.86 -9.37
C THR A 533 5.77 -6.66 -10.42
N VAL A 534 5.16 -6.93 -11.58
CA VAL A 534 5.85 -7.60 -12.71
C VAL A 534 6.99 -6.75 -13.32
N PHE A 535 6.99 -5.44 -13.06
CA PHE A 535 8.01 -4.49 -13.53
C PHE A 535 9.28 -4.43 -12.66
N ALA A 536 9.33 -5.17 -11.54
CA ALA A 536 10.25 -4.92 -10.44
C ALA A 536 11.73 -5.23 -10.70
N ARG A 537 12.55 -4.17 -10.72
CA ARG A 537 13.98 -4.17 -11.03
C ARG A 537 14.79 -3.55 -9.89
N GLU A 538 14.57 -2.26 -9.63
CA GLU A 538 15.46 -1.44 -8.81
C GLU A 538 15.24 -1.66 -7.32
N THR A 539 16.18 -2.36 -6.70
CA THR A 539 16.08 -2.91 -5.34
C THR A 539 16.35 -1.84 -4.29
N GLY A 540 15.38 -1.60 -3.41
CA GLY A 540 15.56 -0.62 -2.33
C GLY A 540 14.28 -0.16 -1.60
N ALA A 541 13.08 -0.58 -2.03
CA ALA A 541 11.84 -0.24 -1.34
C ALA A 541 11.52 -1.19 -0.18
N VAL A 542 10.89 -0.66 0.87
CA VAL A 542 10.27 -1.45 1.94
C VAL A 542 8.85 -1.86 1.57
N ALA A 543 8.13 -1.02 0.83
CA ALA A 543 6.75 -1.24 0.42
C ALA A 543 6.59 -1.38 -1.09
N ALA A 544 5.63 -2.21 -1.51
CA ALA A 544 5.32 -2.37 -2.93
C ALA A 544 4.59 -1.15 -3.50
N PRO A 545 4.84 -0.74 -4.76
CA PRO A 545 3.98 0.20 -5.47
C PRO A 545 2.66 -0.51 -5.86
N THR A 546 1.70 -0.50 -4.94
CA THR A 546 0.55 -1.43 -4.92
C THR A 546 -0.34 -1.40 -6.16
N ALA A 547 -0.50 -0.25 -6.81
CA ALA A 547 -1.31 -0.13 -8.03
C ALA A 547 -0.75 -0.96 -9.21
N GLY A 548 0.55 -1.26 -9.20
CA GLY A 548 1.17 -2.15 -10.18
C GLY A 548 0.91 -3.64 -9.91
N LEU A 549 0.37 -4.02 -8.75
CA LEU A 549 0.15 -5.43 -8.38
C LEU A 549 -1.01 -6.08 -9.15
N HIS A 550 -1.94 -5.27 -9.69
CA HIS A 550 -3.07 -5.73 -10.51
C HIS A 550 -2.69 -6.12 -11.94
N PHE A 551 -1.46 -5.85 -12.38
CA PHE A 551 -0.98 -6.17 -13.72
C PHE A 551 -0.37 -7.56 -13.78
N ASP A 552 -0.70 -8.29 -14.85
CA ASP A 552 -0.08 -9.55 -15.25
C ASP A 552 0.36 -9.46 -16.73
N GLU A 553 1.18 -10.43 -17.15
CA GLU A 553 1.74 -10.49 -18.51
C GLU A 553 0.64 -10.54 -19.61
N ALA A 554 -0.51 -11.14 -19.30
CA ALA A 554 -1.62 -11.25 -20.25
C ALA A 554 -2.30 -9.89 -20.47
N LEU A 555 -2.52 -9.11 -19.40
CA LEU A 555 -3.00 -7.73 -19.51
C LEU A 555 -1.97 -6.83 -20.23
N LEU A 556 -0.68 -6.98 -19.93
CA LEU A 556 0.38 -6.21 -20.58
C LEU A 556 0.53 -6.52 -22.08
N ALA A 557 0.43 -7.80 -22.48
CA ALA A 557 0.41 -8.18 -23.88
C ALA A 557 -0.81 -7.60 -24.63
N ARG A 558 -1.99 -7.55 -23.99
CA ARG A 558 -3.19 -6.90 -24.56
C ARG A 558 -3.03 -5.39 -24.71
N LEU A 559 -2.43 -4.72 -23.73
CA LEU A 559 -2.12 -3.28 -23.77
C LEU A 559 -1.10 -2.97 -24.87
N ALA A 560 0.02 -3.70 -24.94
CA ALA A 560 1.02 -3.54 -26.00
C ALA A 560 0.41 -3.79 -27.40
N GLY A 561 -0.41 -4.85 -27.55
CA GLY A 561 -1.13 -5.16 -28.79
C GLY A 561 -2.18 -4.13 -29.19
N ARG A 562 -2.65 -3.29 -28.25
CA ARG A 562 -3.52 -2.13 -28.51
C ARG A 562 -2.73 -0.88 -28.94
N GLY A 563 -1.39 -0.91 -28.88
CA GLY A 563 -0.54 0.24 -29.16
C GLY A 563 -0.34 1.17 -27.96
N ILE A 564 -0.43 0.65 -26.74
CA ILE A 564 -0.12 1.38 -25.51
C ILE A 564 1.40 1.34 -25.26
N GLU A 565 1.98 2.50 -24.97
CA GLU A 565 3.41 2.65 -24.63
C GLU A 565 3.65 2.48 -23.14
N PHE A 566 4.87 2.06 -22.76
CA PHE A 566 5.25 1.84 -21.37
C PHE A 566 6.48 2.65 -20.95
N GLY A 567 6.43 3.20 -19.74
CA GLY A 567 7.48 3.97 -19.09
C GLY A 567 7.64 3.55 -17.62
N HIS A 568 8.82 3.83 -17.04
CA HIS A 568 9.13 3.49 -15.66
C HIS A 568 9.83 4.66 -14.96
N ILE A 569 9.41 4.94 -13.74
CA ILE A 569 10.20 5.68 -12.74
C ILE A 569 10.67 4.68 -11.69
N THR A 570 11.71 5.05 -10.94
CA THR A 570 12.02 4.38 -9.68
C THR A 570 11.67 5.32 -8.55
N LEU A 571 10.95 4.85 -7.52
CA LEU A 571 10.82 5.53 -6.24
C LEU A 571 10.83 4.50 -5.12
N HIS A 572 11.83 4.55 -4.25
CA HIS A 572 11.97 3.63 -3.13
C HIS A 572 11.01 4.02 -2.01
N VAL A 573 9.96 3.22 -1.85
CA VAL A 573 8.91 3.48 -0.86
C VAL A 573 9.40 3.07 0.53
N GLY A 574 9.67 4.05 1.39
CA GLY A 574 10.23 3.84 2.72
C GLY A 574 9.20 3.42 3.76
N ALA A 575 9.67 2.90 4.90
CA ALA A 575 8.82 2.49 6.02
C ALA A 575 7.95 3.64 6.59
N GLY A 576 8.31 4.90 6.34
CA GLY A 576 7.53 6.08 6.69
C GLY A 576 6.15 6.16 6.00
N THR A 577 5.99 5.54 4.82
CA THR A 577 4.76 5.66 4.01
C THR A 577 3.56 4.89 4.56
N PHE A 578 3.75 4.13 5.66
CA PHE A 578 2.66 3.56 6.46
C PHE A 578 2.30 4.36 7.72
N GLN A 579 3.02 5.45 8.04
CA GLN A 579 2.74 6.22 9.25
C GLN A 579 1.46 7.07 9.08
N PRO A 580 0.54 7.07 10.07
CA PRO A 580 -0.64 7.91 10.02
C PRO A 580 -0.28 9.40 10.18
N MET A 581 -1.07 10.27 9.55
CA MET A 581 -0.90 11.71 9.66
C MET A 581 -1.23 12.18 11.09
N ARG A 582 -0.19 12.60 11.83
CA ARG A 582 -0.32 13.01 13.24
C ARG A 582 -0.90 14.43 13.42
N ALA A 583 -0.52 15.37 12.55
CA ALA A 583 -1.03 16.74 12.57
C ALA A 583 -2.50 16.78 12.14
N ASP A 584 -3.30 17.67 12.73
CA ASP A 584 -4.70 17.87 12.32
C ASP A 584 -4.82 18.74 11.08
N SER A 585 -3.94 19.73 10.95
CA SER A 585 -3.82 20.65 9.81
C SER A 585 -3.00 20.02 8.69
N VAL A 586 -3.54 20.03 7.47
CA VAL A 586 -2.85 19.55 6.26
C VAL A 586 -1.59 20.37 5.97
N HIS A 587 -1.54 21.64 6.36
CA HIS A 587 -0.41 22.53 6.10
C HIS A 587 0.80 22.30 7.03
N GLU A 588 0.62 21.58 8.14
CA GLU A 588 1.67 21.31 9.14
C GLU A 588 2.34 19.94 8.98
N HIS A 589 1.74 19.03 8.19
CA HIS A 589 2.31 17.69 8.02
C HIS A 589 3.53 17.70 7.08
N ARG A 590 4.63 17.15 7.59
CA ARG A 590 5.88 16.96 6.85
C ARG A 590 6.00 15.50 6.40
N MET A 591 6.03 15.28 5.09
CA MET A 591 6.25 13.95 4.50
C MET A 591 7.66 13.45 4.80
N HIS A 592 7.82 12.13 4.86
CA HIS A 592 9.14 11.50 4.91
C HIS A 592 9.89 11.65 3.57
N SER A 593 11.23 11.71 3.63
CA SER A 593 12.09 11.69 2.43
C SER A 593 12.11 10.31 1.79
N GLU A 594 11.71 10.22 0.52
CA GLU A 594 11.85 9.03 -0.31
C GLU A 594 12.77 9.34 -1.50
N TRP A 595 13.68 8.41 -1.84
CA TRP A 595 14.55 8.55 -3.01
C TRP A 595 13.83 8.14 -4.29
N LEU A 596 14.08 8.88 -5.38
CA LEU A 596 13.50 8.62 -6.69
C LEU A 596 14.45 8.91 -7.85
N ASN A 597 14.13 8.35 -9.02
CA ASN A 597 14.76 8.61 -10.31
C ASN A 597 13.70 8.68 -11.43
N VAL A 598 13.67 9.81 -12.13
CA VAL A 598 12.93 10.07 -13.36
C VAL A 598 13.95 10.24 -14.48
N GLY A 599 14.32 9.12 -15.11
CA GLY A 599 15.36 9.08 -16.14
C GLY A 599 14.96 9.80 -17.45
N ALA A 600 15.93 10.42 -18.12
CA ALA A 600 15.70 11.24 -19.32
C ALA A 600 14.92 10.53 -20.43
N GLY A 601 15.16 9.23 -20.65
CA GLY A 601 14.42 8.43 -21.64
C GLY A 601 12.91 8.32 -21.37
N LEU A 602 12.47 8.44 -20.11
CA LEU A 602 11.03 8.57 -19.79
C LEU A 602 10.53 9.98 -20.10
N VAL A 603 11.30 11.01 -19.74
CA VAL A 603 10.93 12.41 -19.98
C VAL A 603 10.73 12.66 -21.48
N ASP A 604 11.61 12.13 -22.33
CA ASP A 604 11.50 12.23 -23.79
C ASP A 604 10.44 11.29 -24.38
N LYS A 605 9.99 10.24 -23.66
CA LYS A 605 8.72 9.55 -23.99
C LYS A 605 7.52 10.45 -23.68
N VAL A 606 7.41 10.98 -22.46
CA VAL A 606 6.33 11.88 -22.03
C VAL A 606 6.16 13.08 -22.97
N ARG A 607 7.27 13.75 -23.33
CA ARG A 607 7.26 14.86 -24.30
C ARG A 607 6.70 14.44 -25.66
N ARG A 608 7.09 13.29 -26.20
CA ARG A 608 6.60 12.77 -27.49
C ARG A 608 5.13 12.34 -27.42
N THR A 609 4.70 11.66 -26.36
CA THR A 609 3.30 11.30 -26.11
C THR A 609 2.42 12.55 -26.10
N ARG A 610 2.80 13.59 -25.34
CA ARG A 610 2.06 14.85 -25.28
C ARG A 610 2.09 15.63 -26.60
N ALA A 611 3.23 15.68 -27.29
CA ALA A 611 3.34 16.33 -28.61
C ALA A 611 2.52 15.63 -29.71
N ALA A 612 2.25 14.33 -29.57
CA ALA A 612 1.34 13.57 -30.43
C ALA A 612 -0.14 13.68 -30.03
N GLY A 613 -0.47 14.37 -28.93
CA GLY A 613 -1.84 14.52 -28.43
C GLY A 613 -2.36 13.33 -27.60
N HIS A 614 -1.49 12.40 -27.22
CA HIS A 614 -1.83 11.24 -26.39
C HIS A 614 -1.64 11.50 -24.90
N ARG A 615 -2.19 10.62 -24.05
CA ARG A 615 -2.28 10.81 -22.59
C ARG A 615 -1.15 10.11 -21.85
N VAL A 616 -0.70 10.71 -20.75
CA VAL A 616 0.22 10.10 -19.77
C VAL A 616 -0.58 9.59 -18.57
N VAL A 617 -0.46 8.31 -18.27
CA VAL A 617 -1.23 7.61 -17.24
C VAL A 617 -0.29 7.12 -16.13
N ALA A 618 -0.46 7.63 -14.91
CA ALA A 618 0.27 7.09 -13.76
C ALA A 618 -0.39 5.81 -13.23
N VAL A 619 0.43 4.80 -12.97
CA VAL A 619 0.04 3.60 -12.22
C VAL A 619 0.58 3.72 -10.79
N GLY A 620 -0.24 4.32 -9.93
CA GLY A 620 0.03 4.53 -8.51
C GLY A 620 0.40 5.97 -8.15
N THR A 621 0.01 6.38 -6.94
CA THR A 621 0.30 7.69 -6.34
C THR A 621 1.80 7.99 -6.19
N THR A 622 2.65 6.96 -6.08
CA THR A 622 4.11 7.10 -6.05
C THR A 622 4.67 7.59 -7.38
N VAL A 623 4.09 7.17 -8.52
CA VAL A 623 4.46 7.69 -9.85
C VAL A 623 4.09 9.17 -9.97
N VAL A 624 2.91 9.57 -9.49
CA VAL A 624 2.51 11.00 -9.46
C VAL A 624 3.48 11.83 -8.63
N ARG A 625 3.83 11.37 -7.41
CA ARG A 625 4.80 12.08 -6.57
C ARG A 625 6.19 12.16 -7.20
N ALA A 626 6.66 11.09 -7.85
CA ALA A 626 7.94 11.11 -8.58
C ALA A 626 7.93 12.12 -9.74
N LEU A 627 6.89 12.10 -10.57
CA LEU A 627 6.79 12.99 -11.72
C LEU A 627 6.56 14.45 -11.32
N GLU A 628 5.67 14.76 -10.37
CA GLU A 628 5.48 16.14 -9.87
C GLU A 628 6.74 16.68 -9.18
N SER A 629 7.55 15.84 -8.53
CA SER A 629 8.87 16.25 -7.99
C SER A 629 9.90 16.57 -9.08
N ALA A 630 9.71 16.02 -10.28
CA ALA A 630 10.56 16.24 -11.45
C ALA A 630 10.06 17.39 -12.36
N MET A 631 8.94 18.05 -12.01
CA MET A 631 8.45 19.23 -12.71
C MET A 631 9.28 20.47 -12.33
N ARG A 632 9.77 21.20 -13.34
CA ARG A 632 10.47 22.48 -13.18
C ARG A 632 9.93 23.49 -14.18
N ASP A 633 9.58 24.68 -13.72
CA ASP A 633 8.99 25.76 -14.53
C ASP A 633 7.72 25.39 -15.33
N GLY A 634 7.07 24.28 -14.95
CA GLY A 634 5.89 23.73 -15.62
C GLY A 634 6.17 22.60 -16.61
N GLU A 635 7.44 22.28 -16.88
CA GLU A 635 7.88 21.19 -17.74
C GLU A 635 8.44 20.01 -16.94
N LEU A 636 8.32 18.80 -17.47
CA LEU A 636 8.97 17.63 -16.88
C LEU A 636 10.46 17.60 -17.27
N GLN A 637 11.34 17.40 -16.29
CA GLN A 637 12.79 17.33 -16.48
C GLN A 637 13.39 16.05 -15.88
N PRO A 638 14.57 15.59 -16.34
CA PRO A 638 15.25 14.46 -15.70
C PRO A 638 15.65 14.84 -14.27
N PHE A 639 15.35 13.97 -13.30
CA PHE A 639 15.62 14.24 -11.89
C PHE A 639 15.88 12.95 -11.11
N ALA A 640 16.94 12.95 -10.31
CA ALA A 640 17.22 11.92 -9.33
C ALA A 640 17.63 12.59 -8.00
N GLY A 641 17.18 12.04 -6.88
CA GLY A 641 17.35 12.63 -5.55
C GLY A 641 16.20 12.27 -4.60
N GLU A 642 16.06 13.01 -3.50
CA GLU A 642 14.95 12.82 -2.57
C GLU A 642 13.73 13.68 -2.91
N THR A 643 12.54 13.22 -2.48
CA THR A 643 11.34 14.04 -2.39
C THR A 643 10.69 13.97 -1.01
N GLN A 644 10.18 15.12 -0.57
CA GLN A 644 9.23 15.27 0.54
C GLN A 644 7.90 15.88 0.02
N ILE A 645 7.59 15.74 -1.27
CA ILE A 645 6.40 16.38 -1.86
C ILE A 645 5.12 15.85 -1.21
N PHE A 646 4.32 16.78 -0.68
CA PHE A 646 2.98 16.53 -0.19
C PHE A 646 1.98 17.17 -1.17
N ILE A 647 1.03 16.36 -1.66
CA ILE A 647 0.03 16.76 -2.65
C ILE A 647 -1.34 16.61 -2.01
N PHE A 648 -2.08 17.72 -1.93
CA PHE A 648 -3.40 17.83 -1.32
C PHE A 648 -4.25 18.88 -2.08
N PRO A 649 -5.58 18.98 -1.86
CA PRO A 649 -6.44 19.86 -2.65
C PRO A 649 -5.97 21.32 -2.65
N GLY A 650 -5.93 21.91 -3.85
CA GLY A 650 -5.27 23.18 -4.13
C GLY A 650 -3.94 23.02 -4.90
N TYR A 651 -3.28 21.88 -4.78
CA TYR A 651 -2.14 21.53 -5.64
C TYR A 651 -2.62 21.12 -7.05
N ARG A 652 -2.11 21.78 -8.09
CA ARG A 652 -2.43 21.45 -9.49
C ARG A 652 -1.39 20.48 -10.08
N ILE A 653 -1.72 19.19 -10.04
CA ILE A 653 -1.01 18.12 -10.76
C ILE A 653 -1.01 18.44 -12.27
N ARG A 654 0.14 18.26 -12.94
CA ARG A 654 0.33 18.59 -14.37
C ARG A 654 1.08 17.52 -15.17
N SER A 655 1.77 16.61 -14.50
CA SER A 655 2.58 15.56 -15.15
C SER A 655 1.74 14.47 -15.83
N VAL A 656 0.52 14.21 -15.33
CA VAL A 656 -0.33 13.08 -15.75
C VAL A 656 -1.77 13.49 -16.05
N ASP A 657 -2.40 12.77 -16.98
CA ASP A 657 -3.75 13.03 -17.49
C ASP A 657 -4.79 12.00 -17.01
N LEU A 658 -4.32 10.86 -16.48
CA LEU A 658 -5.09 9.84 -15.79
C LEU A 658 -4.28 9.23 -14.64
N LEU A 659 -4.96 8.71 -13.62
CA LEU A 659 -4.33 8.02 -12.49
C LEU A 659 -5.07 6.71 -12.17
N LEU A 660 -4.39 5.58 -12.33
CA LEU A 660 -4.83 4.28 -11.84
C LEU A 660 -4.24 4.05 -10.43
N THR A 661 -5.06 3.82 -9.42
CA THR A 661 -4.60 3.65 -8.01
C THR A 661 -5.55 2.78 -7.17
N ASN A 662 -5.09 2.25 -6.05
CA ASN A 662 -5.94 1.55 -5.06
C ASN A 662 -6.85 2.52 -4.30
N PHE A 663 -7.82 1.99 -3.55
CA PHE A 663 -8.49 2.75 -2.48
C PHE A 663 -7.59 2.91 -1.23
N HIS A 664 -7.72 4.04 -0.52
CA HIS A 664 -6.81 4.50 0.54
C HIS A 664 -7.54 4.72 1.90
N LEU A 665 -6.80 4.88 3.01
CA LEU A 665 -7.40 5.09 4.35
C LEU A 665 -8.14 6.44 4.43
N PRO A 666 -9.23 6.55 5.23
CA PRO A 666 -9.71 7.85 5.69
C PRO A 666 -8.57 8.63 6.35
N GLU A 667 -8.62 9.96 6.23
CA GLU A 667 -7.62 10.88 6.81
C GLU A 667 -6.16 10.69 6.31
N SER A 668 -5.94 9.89 5.25
CA SER A 668 -4.60 9.58 4.73
C SER A 668 -4.07 10.56 3.68
N THR A 669 -2.76 10.75 3.65
CA THR A 669 -2.06 11.60 2.66
C THR A 669 -2.29 11.14 1.21
N LEU A 670 -2.48 9.84 0.98
CA LEU A 670 -2.82 9.30 -0.34
C LEU A 670 -4.26 9.65 -0.76
N LEU A 671 -5.20 9.66 0.19
CA LEU A 671 -6.58 10.12 -0.05
C LEU A 671 -6.62 11.63 -0.38
N MET A 672 -5.75 12.42 0.25
CA MET A 672 -5.57 13.85 -0.06
C MET A 672 -5.00 14.06 -1.47
N LEU A 673 -4.03 13.25 -1.90
CA LEU A 673 -3.47 13.31 -3.26
C LEU A 673 -4.52 13.01 -4.33
N VAL A 674 -5.29 11.92 -4.20
CA VAL A 674 -6.35 11.62 -5.18
C VAL A 674 -7.47 12.67 -5.16
N SER A 675 -7.72 13.28 -4.00
CA SER A 675 -8.65 14.42 -3.84
C SER A 675 -8.13 15.71 -4.48
N ALA A 676 -6.81 15.89 -4.59
CA ALA A 676 -6.20 16.97 -5.36
C ALA A 676 -6.35 16.73 -6.88
N PHE A 677 -6.23 15.47 -7.31
CA PHE A 677 -6.35 15.09 -8.72
C PHE A 677 -7.78 15.19 -9.25
N ALA A 678 -8.74 14.47 -8.64
CA ALA A 678 -10.11 14.35 -9.14
C ALA A 678 -11.15 15.22 -8.40
N GLY A 679 -10.72 15.98 -7.38
CA GLY A 679 -11.57 16.81 -6.52
C GLY A 679 -12.16 16.05 -5.32
N ARG A 680 -11.98 16.61 -4.12
CA ARG A 680 -12.39 16.00 -2.82
C ARG A 680 -13.83 15.46 -2.83
N GLU A 681 -14.80 16.27 -3.24
CA GLU A 681 -16.22 15.87 -3.22
C GLU A 681 -16.56 14.76 -4.22
N ARG A 682 -15.83 14.66 -5.34
CA ARG A 682 -15.98 13.58 -6.33
C ARG A 682 -15.38 12.28 -5.78
N ILE A 683 -14.20 12.37 -5.17
CA ILE A 683 -13.54 11.26 -4.48
C ILE A 683 -14.36 10.73 -3.31
N LEU A 684 -14.82 11.58 -2.38
CA LEU A 684 -15.61 11.11 -1.23
C LEU A 684 -16.96 10.48 -1.66
N LYS A 685 -17.54 10.92 -2.80
CA LYS A 685 -18.69 10.22 -3.42
C LYS A 685 -18.30 8.87 -4.01
N ALA A 686 -17.17 8.77 -4.72
CA ALA A 686 -16.67 7.51 -5.27
C ALA A 686 -16.32 6.48 -4.17
N TYR A 687 -15.75 6.94 -3.05
CA TYR A 687 -15.43 6.09 -1.90
C TYR A 687 -16.70 5.59 -1.18
N ARG A 688 -17.73 6.44 -1.01
CA ARG A 688 -19.04 5.98 -0.48
C ARG A 688 -19.72 4.97 -1.40
N HIS A 689 -19.65 5.18 -2.73
CA HIS A 689 -20.10 4.18 -3.72
C HIS A 689 -19.32 2.87 -3.58
N ALA A 690 -18.00 2.93 -3.47
CA ALA A 690 -17.14 1.76 -3.34
C ALA A 690 -17.44 0.93 -2.07
N VAL A 691 -17.65 1.59 -0.92
CA VAL A 691 -18.09 0.92 0.32
C VAL A 691 -19.46 0.27 0.15
N ALA A 692 -20.45 0.99 -0.41
CA ALA A 692 -21.79 0.45 -0.64
C ALA A 692 -21.80 -0.75 -1.61
N GLN A 693 -20.96 -0.71 -2.65
CA GLN A 693 -20.77 -1.79 -3.62
C GLN A 693 -19.79 -2.88 -3.14
N ARG A 694 -19.34 -2.84 -1.87
CA ARG A 694 -18.39 -3.78 -1.26
C ARG A 694 -17.12 -4.02 -2.11
N TYR A 695 -16.54 -2.95 -2.65
CA TYR A 695 -15.16 -2.97 -3.14
C TYR A 695 -14.19 -3.32 -2.01
N ARG A 696 -13.07 -3.91 -2.39
CA ARG A 696 -11.97 -4.25 -1.47
C ARG A 696 -10.93 -3.13 -1.48
N PHE A 697 -10.41 -2.77 -0.32
CA PHE A 697 -9.51 -1.62 -0.14
C PHE A 697 -8.05 -2.08 0.05
N PHE A 698 -7.09 -1.15 -0.08
CA PHE A 698 -5.64 -1.36 0.14
C PHE A 698 -4.90 -2.21 -0.89
N SER A 699 -3.67 -2.60 -0.55
CA SER A 699 -2.64 -3.21 -1.41
C SER A 699 -3.12 -4.37 -2.26
N TYR A 700 -4.00 -5.20 -1.69
CA TYR A 700 -4.57 -6.39 -2.32
C TYR A 700 -6.02 -6.22 -2.73
N GLY A 701 -6.57 -5.02 -2.54
CA GLY A 701 -7.94 -4.68 -2.88
C GLY A 701 -8.16 -4.48 -4.37
N ASP A 702 -9.05 -3.56 -4.67
CA ASP A 702 -9.50 -3.19 -5.99
C ASP A 702 -8.97 -1.80 -6.36
N ALA A 703 -9.12 -1.43 -7.63
CA ALA A 703 -8.55 -0.21 -8.21
C ALA A 703 -9.60 0.87 -8.49
N MET A 704 -9.13 2.09 -8.74
CA MET A 704 -9.86 3.19 -9.34
C MET A 704 -9.08 3.71 -10.56
N LEU A 705 -9.77 3.99 -11.65
CA LEU A 705 -9.24 4.80 -12.76
C LEU A 705 -9.82 6.21 -12.63
N LEU A 706 -8.96 7.15 -12.23
CA LEU A 706 -9.34 8.54 -11.96
C LEU A 706 -9.05 9.42 -13.18
N HIS A 707 -9.97 10.33 -13.45
CA HIS A 707 -9.76 11.49 -14.32
C HIS A 707 -9.48 12.75 -13.48
N PRO A 708 -8.71 13.71 -14.00
CA PRO A 708 -8.49 14.98 -13.31
C PRO A 708 -9.80 15.79 -13.23
N ALA A 709 -9.90 16.64 -12.21
CA ALA A 709 -10.95 17.65 -12.15
C ALA A 709 -10.86 18.59 -13.35
N LYS A 710 -12.01 18.93 -13.95
CA LYS A 710 -12.11 20.02 -14.92
C LYS A 710 -11.76 21.33 -14.18
N ALA A 711 -10.81 22.09 -14.73
CA ALA A 711 -10.30 23.34 -14.16
C ALA A 711 -11.20 24.54 -14.48
#